data_AF-A0A2M7AA64-F1
#
_entry.id   AF-A0A2M7AA64-F1
#
_cell.length_a   1.000
_cell.length_b   1.000
_cell.length_c   1.000
_cell.angle_alpha   90.00
_cell.angle_beta   90.00
_cell.angle_gamma   90.00
#
_symmetry.space_group_name_H-M   'P 1'
#
loop_
_entity.id
_entity.type
_entity.pdbx_description
1 polymer ?
#
loop_
_entity_poly.entity_id
_entity_poly.type
_entity_poly.pdbx_seq_one_letter_code
_entity_poly.pdbx_strand_id
1 'polypeptide(L)'
;MKTSVGGRTVPSYGSVGLVLLALSCCASFALAADSALRIGVFDQQSVGGQGASIEGLIRGLRKQGYNAEAITDLQMLTLLPCDIIYLSDTHTPGRVRDDWEKTLKDFVGAGGSLLQTWHHHIFSEVGVGIQRVYRSRRMHVQPGHPAVAGVSDFDASFGDHIIEQVGVNGTVLLKNDAGQPVAVAGSLGMGKVISTGLALAIPDGGRSVEPSGSELALLTAFLKWLAPEAPRGQRMERVLRTPRLEIAPPEAITVAGFQASFEVKVGLPTGGTVKLECAGAEVTRKATLRLTQDSPAMIEVFSLLARTESGEDVQREGVVRAVVGDKSLEGKFKVTAVYVYGRPPANERRGVWLHVGADRAPKEVMPELRKLGINMVVLRIAGGTAAWYASKVQPDLLDPLAPDGDWLAEAVKYAHQNGIEIHPYVNNCLVEGRTSAATLKQLREEGRLQEGPDGRPFGWFCPSQEVNVEAIEKVMLELATQYPVDGVQYDFIRYRDSFGCVCAKCRALFEKETGKPVANWPGDVVDGERKTEWTEFRCRRISAIVQRVSTRIRKEAPKVRISAAVFSNWPQCREQVGQDWVRWCKEGWLDFVCPMTYTLDARQFAELAAAHRIAVPQGFPILEGVGIMSLAGAMKQPDALAIQIALARKNGASGFIGFCYTPKHTISLFGPLKDWLKEEE
;
A
#
# COMPACT_ATOMS: atom_id res chain seq x y z
N MET A 1 59.43 -34.19 27.55
CA MET A 1 58.01 -34.59 27.65
C MET A 1 57.19 -33.32 27.48
N LYS A 2 56.57 -33.00 26.33
CA LYS A 2 55.30 -33.54 25.76
C LYS A 2 54.19 -33.55 26.83
N THR A 3 52.99 -32.98 26.70
CA THR A 3 52.13 -32.49 25.57
C THR A 3 50.88 -31.84 26.21
N SER A 4 50.48 -30.61 25.85
CA SER A 4 49.32 -30.22 24.99
C SER A 4 47.95 -30.85 25.25
N VAL A 5 46.92 -30.03 25.56
CA VAL A 5 45.54 -29.95 24.98
C VAL A 5 45.00 -28.58 25.45
N GLY A 6 44.47 -27.65 24.66
CA GLY A 6 43.85 -27.68 23.35
C GLY A 6 42.53 -26.90 23.46
N GLY A 7 42.60 -25.56 23.37
CA GLY A 7 41.43 -24.68 23.35
C GLY A 7 40.61 -24.89 22.08
N ARG A 8 39.30 -25.12 22.22
CA ARG A 8 38.37 -25.15 21.09
C ARG A 8 37.76 -23.76 20.91
N THR A 9 38.27 -23.09 19.88
CA THR A 9 37.57 -22.03 19.14
C THR A 9 36.23 -22.58 18.64
N VAL A 10 35.13 -21.92 19.01
CA VAL A 10 33.81 -22.14 18.43
C VAL A 10 33.82 -21.63 16.98
N PRO A 11 33.30 -22.36 15.98
CA PRO A 11 33.37 -21.92 14.59
C PRO A 11 32.47 -20.70 14.37
N SER A 12 33.01 -19.68 13.70
CA SER A 12 32.21 -18.65 13.05
C SER A 12 31.35 -19.30 11.98
N TYR A 13 30.06 -19.50 12.26
CA TYR A 13 29.13 -20.00 11.27
C TYR A 13 28.92 -18.91 10.21
N GLY A 14 29.43 -19.20 9.01
CA GLY A 14 29.19 -18.40 7.83
C GLY A 14 27.69 -18.31 7.58
N SER A 15 27.15 -17.12 7.81
CA SER A 15 25.84 -16.70 7.34
C SER A 15 25.79 -16.90 5.83
N VAL A 16 25.03 -17.89 5.40
CA VAL A 16 24.61 -18.03 4.00
C VAL A 16 23.76 -16.81 3.70
N GLY A 17 24.40 -15.76 3.19
CA GLY A 17 23.74 -14.58 2.68
C GLY A 17 22.83 -15.03 1.54
N LEU A 18 21.53 -15.07 1.82
CA LEU A 18 20.52 -15.35 0.81
C LEU A 18 20.40 -14.09 -0.04
N VAL A 19 21.33 -13.91 -0.97
CA VAL A 19 21.29 -12.88 -2.00
C VAL A 19 20.19 -13.28 -2.99
N LEU A 20 18.95 -12.97 -2.66
CA LEU A 20 17.94 -12.76 -3.70
C LEU A 20 18.24 -11.38 -4.26
N LEU A 21 18.99 -11.36 -5.37
CA LEU A 21 19.11 -10.17 -6.20
C LEU A 21 17.69 -9.63 -6.37
N ALA A 22 17.46 -8.41 -5.87
CA ALA A 22 16.60 -7.51 -6.59
C ALA A 22 17.18 -7.47 -8.00
N LEU A 23 16.56 -8.22 -8.92
CA LEU A 23 16.66 -7.94 -10.34
C LEU A 23 16.12 -6.53 -10.46
N SER A 24 17.01 -5.54 -10.32
CA SER A 24 16.71 -4.21 -10.81
C SER A 24 16.36 -4.39 -12.28
N CYS A 25 15.39 -3.62 -12.76
CA CYS A 25 14.87 -3.69 -14.13
C CYS A 25 15.96 -3.63 -15.21
N CYS A 26 17.22 -3.34 -14.86
CA CYS A 26 18.39 -3.29 -15.73
C CYS A 26 18.62 -4.49 -16.65
N ALA A 27 18.15 -5.70 -16.30
CA ALA A 27 18.33 -6.88 -17.16
C ALA A 27 17.45 -6.89 -18.44
N SER A 28 16.42 -6.04 -18.54
CA SER A 28 15.58 -5.93 -19.76
C SER A 28 16.05 -4.86 -20.74
N PHE A 29 17.10 -4.09 -20.41
CA PHE A 29 17.58 -2.98 -21.24
C PHE A 29 18.44 -3.44 -22.43
N ALA A 30 18.80 -4.72 -22.49
CA ALA A 30 19.54 -5.29 -23.61
C ALA A 30 18.55 -5.80 -24.68
N LEU A 31 18.56 -5.12 -25.84
CA LEU A 31 18.09 -5.63 -27.15
C LEU A 31 16.59 -5.52 -27.47
N ALA A 32 15.86 -4.51 -27.01
CA ALA A 32 14.59 -4.12 -27.66
C ALA A 32 14.87 -3.14 -28.82
N ALA A 33 14.27 -3.41 -29.99
CA ALA A 33 14.42 -2.64 -31.22
C ALA A 33 14.34 -1.12 -30.98
N ASP A 34 15.24 -0.37 -31.63
CA ASP A 34 15.47 1.07 -31.42
C ASP A 34 14.27 1.98 -31.79
N SER A 35 13.13 1.40 -32.19
CA SER A 35 11.98 2.10 -32.78
C SER A 35 10.75 2.26 -31.87
N ALA A 36 10.61 1.50 -30.78
CA ALA A 36 9.45 1.61 -29.89
C ALA A 36 9.68 2.66 -28.79
N LEU A 37 8.70 3.55 -28.56
CA LEU A 37 8.75 4.55 -27.49
C LEU A 37 8.97 3.88 -26.13
N ARG A 38 9.97 4.38 -25.39
CA ARG A 38 10.26 3.93 -24.03
C ARG A 38 9.54 4.80 -23.01
N ILE A 39 8.70 4.20 -22.18
CA ILE A 39 7.88 4.89 -21.20
C ILE A 39 8.30 4.46 -19.79
N GLY A 40 8.86 5.39 -19.02
CA GLY A 40 9.13 5.19 -17.60
C GLY A 40 7.89 5.56 -16.80
N VAL A 41 7.19 4.58 -16.23
CA VAL A 41 6.05 4.79 -15.34
C VAL A 41 6.57 4.82 -13.92
N PHE A 42 6.41 5.94 -13.22
CA PHE A 42 6.93 6.09 -11.86
C PHE A 42 6.10 5.27 -10.86
N ASP A 43 6.77 4.38 -10.12
CA ASP A 43 6.16 3.52 -9.08
C ASP A 43 6.31 4.19 -7.71
N GLN A 44 5.47 5.20 -7.47
CA GLN A 44 5.45 5.97 -6.24
C GLN A 44 5.25 5.08 -5.01
N GLN A 45 4.40 4.05 -5.09
CA GLN A 45 4.13 3.16 -3.95
C GLN A 45 5.37 2.37 -3.54
N SER A 46 6.18 1.91 -4.49
CA SER A 46 7.41 1.16 -4.20
C SER A 46 8.45 1.96 -3.41
N VAL A 47 8.41 3.29 -3.50
CA VAL A 47 9.31 4.20 -2.78
C VAL A 47 8.64 4.91 -1.61
N GLY A 48 7.41 4.54 -1.26
CA GLY A 48 6.67 5.08 -0.12
C GLY A 48 5.89 6.37 -0.40
N GLY A 49 5.74 6.72 -1.68
CA GLY A 49 4.85 7.77 -2.14
C GLY A 49 3.38 7.33 -2.16
N GLN A 50 2.49 8.30 -2.30
CA GLN A 50 1.04 8.08 -2.38
C GLN A 50 0.54 8.19 -3.82
N GLY A 51 -0.36 7.29 -4.20
CA GLY A 51 -0.97 7.23 -5.52
C GLY A 51 -1.50 5.85 -5.88
N ALA A 52 -1.98 5.68 -7.11
CA ALA A 52 -2.43 4.37 -7.60
C ALA A 52 -1.28 3.41 -7.93
N SER A 53 -1.54 2.11 -7.78
CA SER A 53 -0.63 1.06 -8.27
C SER A 53 -0.50 1.12 -9.80
N ILE A 54 0.64 0.69 -10.36
CA ILE A 54 0.96 0.92 -11.79
C ILE A 54 0.97 -0.35 -12.67
N GLU A 55 0.74 -1.53 -12.09
CA GLU A 55 0.92 -2.80 -12.80
C GLU A 55 -0.09 -3.01 -13.93
N GLY A 56 -1.33 -2.55 -13.74
CA GLY A 56 -2.36 -2.59 -14.78
C GLY A 56 -2.01 -1.69 -15.95
N LEU A 57 -1.56 -0.47 -15.64
CA LEU A 57 -1.12 0.50 -16.63
C LEU A 57 0.06 -0.01 -17.47
N ILE A 58 1.14 -0.48 -16.82
CA ILE A 58 2.32 -1.03 -17.53
C ILE A 58 1.92 -2.19 -18.44
N ARG A 59 1.09 -3.11 -17.93
CA ARG A 59 0.61 -4.25 -18.71
C ARG A 59 -0.18 -3.80 -19.94
N GLY A 60 -1.06 -2.82 -19.78
CA GLY A 60 -1.83 -2.23 -20.86
C GLY A 60 -0.94 -1.56 -21.92
N LEU A 61 0.02 -0.73 -21.50
CA LEU A 61 0.98 -0.08 -22.41
C LEU A 61 1.80 -1.10 -23.21
N ARG A 62 2.28 -2.17 -22.56
CA ARG A 62 3.02 -3.25 -23.24
C ARG A 62 2.16 -3.98 -24.27
N LYS A 63 0.87 -4.21 -23.99
CA LYS A 63 -0.07 -4.79 -24.96
C LYS A 63 -0.28 -3.92 -26.20
N GLN A 64 -0.11 -2.60 -26.06
CA GLN A 64 -0.15 -1.67 -27.20
C GLN A 64 1.20 -1.57 -27.95
N GLY A 65 2.21 -2.36 -27.57
CA GLY A 65 3.52 -2.38 -28.22
C GLY A 65 4.51 -1.33 -27.70
N TYR A 66 4.17 -0.58 -26.64
CA TYR A 66 5.12 0.33 -26.00
C TYR A 66 6.11 -0.43 -25.12
N ASN A 67 7.34 0.08 -25.04
CA ASN A 67 8.32 -0.39 -24.06
C ASN A 67 8.10 0.36 -22.73
N ALA A 68 7.13 -0.08 -21.94
CA ALA A 68 6.81 0.50 -20.64
C ALA A 68 7.47 -0.26 -19.49
N GLU A 69 8.12 0.46 -18.58
CA GLU A 69 8.79 -0.09 -17.40
C GLU A 69 8.52 0.75 -16.15
N ALA A 70 8.59 0.11 -14.99
CA ALA A 70 8.51 0.81 -13.71
C ALA A 70 9.85 1.49 -13.42
N ILE A 71 9.81 2.77 -13.03
CA ILE A 71 10.97 3.48 -12.46
C ILE A 71 10.69 3.80 -11.00
N THR A 72 11.72 3.69 -10.17
CA THR A 72 11.61 3.83 -8.71
C THR A 72 12.43 5.00 -8.18
N ASP A 73 12.94 5.85 -9.06
CA ASP A 73 13.57 7.11 -8.71
C ASP A 73 13.35 8.12 -9.85
N LEU A 74 13.47 9.40 -9.53
CA LEU A 74 13.29 10.50 -10.48
C LEU A 74 14.62 11.20 -10.76
N GLN A 75 15.73 10.46 -10.72
CA GLN A 75 17.07 10.99 -10.99
C GLN A 75 17.39 10.93 -12.49
N MET A 76 18.27 11.82 -12.96
CA MET A 76 18.43 12.08 -14.39
C MET A 76 18.90 10.86 -15.17
N LEU A 77 19.82 10.06 -14.62
CA LEU A 77 20.34 8.85 -15.28
C LEU A 77 19.27 7.75 -15.37
N THR A 78 18.21 7.82 -14.57
CA THR A 78 17.02 6.96 -14.68
C THR A 78 16.06 7.47 -15.74
N LEU A 79 15.90 8.80 -15.87
CA LEU A 79 14.98 9.40 -16.84
C LEU A 79 15.51 9.38 -18.28
N LEU A 80 16.81 9.61 -18.48
CA LEU A 80 17.45 9.70 -19.80
C LEU A 80 17.21 8.49 -20.73
N PRO A 81 17.19 7.23 -20.26
CA PRO A 81 16.77 6.08 -21.06
C PRO A 81 15.35 6.16 -21.63
N CYS A 82 14.46 6.94 -21.03
CA CYS A 82 13.04 7.02 -21.38
C CYS A 82 12.76 8.17 -22.36
N ASP A 83 11.76 7.96 -23.22
CA ASP A 83 11.18 8.99 -24.09
C ASP A 83 10.12 9.80 -23.36
N ILE A 84 9.27 9.09 -22.61
CA ILE A 84 8.17 9.68 -21.86
C ILE A 84 8.28 9.22 -20.41
N ILE A 85 8.13 10.15 -19.48
CA ILE A 85 7.91 9.85 -18.06
C ILE A 85 6.43 10.00 -17.75
N TYR A 86 5.84 8.96 -17.16
CA TYR A 86 4.43 8.94 -16.78
C TYR A 86 4.31 8.95 -15.25
N LEU A 87 3.89 10.09 -14.71
CA LEU A 87 3.45 10.27 -13.32
C LEU A 87 1.96 9.95 -13.23
N SER A 88 1.64 8.67 -13.02
CA SER A 88 0.25 8.19 -12.97
C SER A 88 -0.31 8.35 -11.56
N ASP A 89 -1.18 9.34 -11.35
CA ASP A 89 -1.81 9.58 -10.05
C ASP A 89 -0.79 9.69 -8.91
N THR A 90 0.18 10.59 -9.06
CA THR A 90 1.23 10.79 -8.07
C THR A 90 0.84 11.89 -7.09
N HIS A 91 0.34 11.52 -5.91
CA HIS A 91 0.00 12.48 -4.86
C HIS A 91 1.26 12.97 -4.13
N THR A 92 2.13 12.05 -3.75
CA THR A 92 3.44 12.35 -3.16
C THR A 92 4.47 11.38 -3.75
N PRO A 93 5.69 11.84 -4.04
CA PRO A 93 6.68 11.02 -4.74
C PRO A 93 7.41 10.01 -3.86
N GLY A 94 7.25 10.06 -2.53
CA GLY A 94 7.95 9.16 -1.61
C GLY A 94 9.44 9.48 -1.48
N ARG A 95 10.27 8.45 -1.28
CA ARG A 95 11.71 8.54 -1.00
C ARG A 95 12.55 8.82 -2.26
N VAL A 96 12.24 9.90 -2.96
CA VAL A 96 13.08 10.48 -4.02
C VAL A 96 13.96 11.59 -3.45
N ARG A 97 14.91 12.09 -4.23
CA ARG A 97 15.71 13.25 -3.81
C ARG A 97 14.86 14.52 -3.83
N ASP A 98 15.17 15.47 -2.95
CA ASP A 98 14.43 16.75 -2.84
C ASP A 98 14.42 17.57 -4.15
N ASP A 99 15.40 17.37 -5.04
CA ASP A 99 15.53 18.05 -6.34
C ASP A 99 14.82 17.33 -7.51
N TRP A 100 13.91 16.39 -7.22
CA TRP A 100 13.21 15.60 -8.24
C TRP A 100 12.41 16.45 -9.23
N GLU A 101 11.70 17.50 -8.78
CA GLU A 101 10.94 18.39 -9.67
C GLU A 101 11.85 19.11 -10.66
N LYS A 102 12.99 19.62 -10.16
CA LYS A 102 14.00 20.25 -11.01
C LYS A 102 14.54 19.24 -12.02
N THR A 103 14.77 18.00 -11.61
CA THR A 103 15.28 16.95 -12.49
C THR A 103 14.30 16.64 -13.63
N LEU A 104 12.99 16.59 -13.34
CA LEU A 104 11.96 16.42 -14.37
C LEU A 104 11.89 17.62 -15.31
N LYS A 105 11.99 18.85 -14.79
CA LYS A 105 12.06 20.08 -15.61
C LYS A 105 13.28 20.08 -16.53
N ASP A 106 14.45 19.69 -16.01
CA ASP A 106 15.68 19.57 -16.80
C ASP A 106 15.55 18.47 -17.88
N PHE A 107 14.89 17.36 -17.57
CA PHE A 107 14.64 16.26 -18.51
C PHE A 107 13.74 16.71 -19.67
N VAL A 108 12.64 17.41 -19.36
CA VAL A 108 11.77 18.00 -20.37
C VAL A 108 12.52 19.05 -21.19
N GLY A 109 13.28 19.94 -20.53
CA GLY A 109 14.10 20.94 -21.20
C GLY A 109 15.12 20.35 -22.18
N ALA A 110 15.67 19.17 -21.88
CA ALA A 110 16.59 18.45 -22.76
C ALA A 110 15.90 17.79 -23.99
N GLY A 111 14.57 17.74 -24.00
CA GLY A 111 13.74 17.20 -25.07
C GLY A 111 12.95 15.95 -24.70
N GLY A 112 12.99 15.51 -23.43
CA GLY A 112 12.11 14.46 -22.94
C GLY A 112 10.67 14.95 -22.81
N SER A 113 9.74 14.01 -22.64
CA SER A 113 8.32 14.35 -22.50
C SER A 113 7.72 13.79 -21.23
N LEU A 114 6.66 14.42 -20.74
CA LEU A 114 6.03 14.06 -19.48
C LEU A 114 4.50 14.01 -19.59
N LEU A 115 3.92 12.96 -19.02
CA LEU A 115 2.48 12.84 -18.78
C LEU A 115 2.25 12.80 -17.28
N GLN A 116 1.51 13.78 -16.76
CA GLN A 116 1.08 13.82 -15.36
C GLN A 116 -0.46 13.76 -15.30
N THR A 117 -0.96 12.87 -14.43
CA THR A 117 -2.40 12.64 -14.28
C THR A 117 -2.86 12.83 -12.84
N TRP A 118 -4.11 13.25 -12.69
CA TRP A 118 -4.83 13.39 -11.43
C TRP A 118 -4.36 14.56 -10.54
N HIS A 119 -3.57 14.31 -9.48
CA HIS A 119 -3.21 15.32 -8.48
C HIS A 119 -1.78 15.86 -8.66
N HIS A 120 -1.54 17.05 -8.10
CA HIS A 120 -0.21 17.65 -7.85
C HIS A 120 0.72 17.74 -9.06
N HIS A 121 0.21 18.35 -10.14
CA HIS A 121 0.97 18.68 -11.33
C HIS A 121 2.09 19.70 -11.06
N ILE A 122 3.30 19.43 -11.55
CA ILE A 122 4.51 20.22 -11.23
C ILE A 122 4.90 21.23 -12.32
N PHE A 123 4.26 21.15 -13.49
CA PHE A 123 4.49 22.01 -14.66
C PHE A 123 3.38 23.07 -14.77
N SER A 124 3.35 23.99 -13.82
CA SER A 124 2.37 25.10 -13.76
C SER A 124 2.34 25.97 -15.02
N GLU A 125 3.44 26.00 -15.77
CA GLU A 125 3.57 26.70 -17.05
C GLU A 125 2.70 26.09 -18.14
N VAL A 126 2.28 24.82 -17.98
CA VAL A 126 1.39 24.09 -18.89
C VAL A 126 0.02 23.96 -18.26
N GLY A 127 -0.06 23.33 -17.08
CA GLY A 127 -1.32 23.13 -16.37
C GLY A 127 -1.07 22.68 -14.93
N VAL A 128 -1.90 23.18 -14.02
CA VAL A 128 -1.91 22.72 -12.62
C VAL A 128 -3.34 22.41 -12.17
N GLY A 129 -3.52 21.25 -11.54
CA GLY A 129 -4.81 20.86 -10.98
C GLY A 129 -5.18 21.74 -9.77
N ILE A 130 -6.36 22.38 -9.80
CA ILE A 130 -6.77 23.36 -8.79
C ILE A 130 -8.01 22.96 -7.99
N GLN A 131 -8.87 22.10 -8.54
CA GLN A 131 -10.15 21.79 -7.90
C GLN A 131 -10.64 20.41 -8.32
N ARG A 132 -11.01 19.59 -7.33
CA ARG A 132 -11.71 18.32 -7.58
C ARG A 132 -13.19 18.55 -7.81
N VAL A 133 -13.71 17.93 -8.86
CA VAL A 133 -15.13 17.85 -9.19
C VAL A 133 -15.58 16.41 -9.01
N TYR A 134 -16.59 16.23 -8.15
CA TYR A 134 -17.13 14.91 -7.84
C TYR A 134 -18.24 14.52 -8.80
N ARG A 135 -18.32 13.22 -9.15
CA ARG A 135 -19.43 12.64 -9.91
C ARG A 135 -19.69 13.30 -11.28
N SER A 136 -18.66 13.86 -11.90
CA SER A 136 -18.74 14.43 -13.24
C SER A 136 -17.74 13.71 -14.15
N ARG A 137 -18.28 12.97 -15.11
CA ARG A 137 -17.51 12.03 -15.93
C ARG A 137 -17.42 12.44 -17.39
N ARG A 138 -18.36 13.26 -17.87
CA ARG A 138 -18.45 13.61 -19.27
C ARG A 138 -17.34 14.59 -19.67
N MET A 139 -16.62 14.23 -20.73
CA MET A 139 -15.49 14.98 -21.27
C MET A 139 -15.73 15.36 -22.72
N HIS A 140 -15.58 16.65 -23.00
CA HIS A 140 -15.68 17.27 -24.32
C HIS A 140 -14.31 17.54 -24.91
N VAL A 141 -14.00 16.86 -26.01
CA VAL A 141 -12.73 17.01 -26.71
C VAL A 141 -12.69 18.35 -27.43
N GLN A 142 -11.63 19.14 -27.20
CA GLN A 142 -11.42 20.39 -27.92
C GLN A 142 -10.67 20.09 -29.23
N PRO A 143 -11.30 20.27 -30.40
CA PRO A 143 -10.67 19.94 -31.68
C PRO A 143 -9.50 20.89 -31.99
N GLY A 144 -8.56 20.44 -32.83
CA GLY A 144 -7.49 21.28 -33.37
C GLY A 144 -6.09 21.02 -32.80
N HIS A 145 -5.97 20.21 -31.74
CA HIS A 145 -4.66 19.82 -31.21
C HIS A 145 -4.31 18.35 -31.56
N PRO A 146 -3.09 18.03 -32.03
CA PRO A 146 -2.73 16.66 -32.42
C PRO A 146 -2.82 15.62 -31.29
N ALA A 147 -2.65 16.06 -30.03
CA ALA A 147 -2.79 15.18 -28.85
C ALA A 147 -4.21 14.63 -28.63
N VAL A 148 -5.21 15.13 -29.34
CA VAL A 148 -6.59 14.59 -29.29
C VAL A 148 -7.12 14.21 -30.67
N ALA A 149 -6.24 14.07 -31.65
CA ALA A 149 -6.62 13.70 -33.01
C ALA A 149 -7.29 12.31 -33.03
N GLY A 150 -8.52 12.25 -33.52
CA GLY A 150 -9.30 11.01 -33.61
C GLY A 150 -9.97 10.58 -32.30
N VAL A 151 -9.94 11.41 -31.26
CA VAL A 151 -10.62 11.15 -29.99
C VAL A 151 -11.99 11.83 -30.01
N SER A 152 -13.05 11.08 -29.72
CA SER A 152 -14.42 11.60 -29.56
C SER A 152 -14.73 11.90 -28.09
N ASP A 153 -15.74 12.72 -27.84
CA ASP A 153 -16.30 12.93 -26.50
C ASP A 153 -16.63 11.60 -25.80
N PHE A 154 -16.36 11.54 -24.50
CA PHE A 154 -16.43 10.29 -23.75
C PHE A 154 -16.77 10.53 -22.28
N ASP A 155 -17.05 9.44 -21.56
CA ASP A 155 -17.17 9.44 -20.11
C ASP A 155 -15.92 8.82 -19.48
N ALA A 156 -15.28 9.55 -18.56
CA ALA A 156 -14.11 9.09 -17.82
C ALA A 156 -14.44 7.82 -17.03
N SER A 157 -13.45 6.93 -16.85
CA SER A 157 -13.64 5.69 -16.07
C SER A 157 -13.82 6.01 -14.59
N PHE A 158 -12.99 6.91 -14.06
CA PHE A 158 -13.10 7.36 -12.68
C PHE A 158 -14.28 8.32 -12.51
N GLY A 159 -14.91 8.28 -11.34
CA GLY A 159 -16.14 9.04 -11.07
C GLY A 159 -15.95 10.55 -10.96
N ASP A 160 -14.73 10.99 -10.71
CA ASP A 160 -14.38 12.38 -10.42
C ASP A 160 -13.29 12.86 -11.40
N HIS A 161 -13.03 14.16 -11.42
CA HIS A 161 -11.87 14.74 -12.12
C HIS A 161 -11.33 15.98 -11.42
N ILE A 162 -10.12 16.41 -11.80
CA ILE A 162 -9.53 17.68 -11.40
C ILE A 162 -9.67 18.70 -12.54
N ILE A 163 -10.01 19.93 -12.20
CA ILE A 163 -9.97 21.07 -13.12
C ILE A 163 -8.53 21.57 -13.22
N GLU A 164 -8.06 21.78 -14.44
CA GLU A 164 -6.76 22.38 -14.72
C GLU A 164 -6.87 23.91 -14.79
N GLN A 165 -6.04 24.59 -14.02
CA GLN A 165 -5.66 25.95 -14.33
C GLN A 165 -4.67 25.92 -15.50
N VAL A 166 -5.04 26.56 -16.61
CA VAL A 166 -4.24 26.60 -17.83
C VAL A 166 -3.04 27.53 -17.63
N GLY A 167 -1.83 26.99 -17.81
CA GLY A 167 -0.59 27.76 -17.75
C GLY A 167 -0.36 28.59 -19.00
N VAL A 168 0.66 29.46 -18.96
CA VAL A 168 0.98 30.39 -20.07
C VAL A 168 1.35 29.69 -21.38
N ASN A 169 1.85 28.46 -21.31
CA ASN A 169 2.19 27.62 -22.46
C ASN A 169 1.15 26.50 -22.70
N GLY A 170 0.01 26.56 -22.00
CA GLY A 170 -1.02 25.54 -22.01
C GLY A 170 -2.06 25.74 -23.11
N THR A 171 -2.37 24.65 -23.81
CA THR A 171 -3.50 24.54 -24.74
C THR A 171 -4.49 23.51 -24.23
N VAL A 172 -5.75 23.92 -24.04
CA VAL A 172 -6.81 23.04 -23.51
C VAL A 172 -7.13 21.93 -24.52
N LEU A 173 -7.11 20.69 -24.04
CA LEU A 173 -7.44 19.48 -24.79
C LEU A 173 -8.85 18.97 -24.49
N LEU A 174 -9.28 19.04 -23.24
CA LEU A 174 -10.55 18.51 -22.76
C LEU A 174 -11.24 19.53 -21.85
N LYS A 175 -12.57 19.57 -21.90
CA LYS A 175 -13.42 20.30 -20.95
C LYS A 175 -14.48 19.38 -20.35
N ASN A 176 -14.95 19.68 -19.14
CA ASN A 176 -16.14 19.05 -18.57
C ASN A 176 -17.45 19.71 -19.09
N ASP A 177 -18.61 19.21 -18.66
CA ASP A 177 -19.94 19.77 -19.01
C ASP A 177 -20.09 21.27 -18.63
N ALA A 178 -19.37 21.74 -17.62
CA ALA A 178 -19.36 23.13 -17.20
C ALA A 178 -18.39 24.00 -18.02
N GLY A 179 -17.76 23.45 -19.06
CA GLY A 179 -16.80 24.13 -19.91
C GLY A 179 -15.44 24.38 -19.25
N GLN A 180 -15.17 23.75 -18.11
CA GLN A 180 -13.92 23.93 -17.35
C GLN A 180 -12.82 23.01 -17.90
N PRO A 181 -11.56 23.48 -18.02
CA PRO A 181 -10.46 22.66 -18.54
C PRO A 181 -10.17 21.44 -17.66
N VAL A 182 -9.99 20.28 -18.28
CA VAL A 182 -9.65 19.02 -17.59
C VAL A 182 -8.32 18.45 -18.06
N ALA A 183 -7.91 18.74 -19.29
CA ALA A 183 -6.59 18.36 -19.79
C ALA A 183 -5.97 19.49 -20.61
N VAL A 184 -4.66 19.67 -20.47
CA VAL A 184 -3.88 20.74 -21.08
C VAL A 184 -2.56 20.18 -21.59
N ALA A 185 -2.17 20.56 -22.81
CA ALA A 185 -0.88 20.25 -23.41
C ALA A 185 -0.03 21.50 -23.56
N GLY A 186 1.28 21.37 -23.49
CA GLY A 186 2.20 22.45 -23.83
C GLY A 186 3.62 21.95 -24.10
N SER A 187 4.37 22.77 -24.84
CA SER A 187 5.80 22.52 -25.10
C SER A 187 6.64 23.39 -24.17
N LEU A 188 7.67 22.81 -23.55
CA LEU A 188 8.58 23.50 -22.65
C LEU A 188 10.03 23.20 -23.06
N GLY A 189 10.76 24.25 -23.46
CA GLY A 189 12.07 24.08 -24.07
C GLY A 189 11.98 23.21 -25.33
N MET A 190 12.64 22.06 -25.32
CA MET A 190 12.61 21.09 -26.43
C MET A 190 11.65 19.91 -26.19
N GLY A 191 10.99 19.87 -25.03
CA GLY A 191 10.13 18.77 -24.59
C GLY A 191 8.66 19.12 -24.60
N LYS A 192 7.83 18.12 -24.28
CA LYS A 192 6.37 18.22 -24.29
C LYS A 192 5.78 17.73 -22.97
N VAL A 193 4.72 18.37 -22.52
CA VAL A 193 4.01 18.00 -21.29
C VAL A 193 2.52 17.94 -21.55
N ILE A 194 1.87 16.91 -21.02
CA ILE A 194 0.41 16.86 -20.85
C ILE A 194 0.11 16.77 -19.37
N SER A 195 -0.80 17.64 -18.92
CA SER A 195 -1.38 17.63 -17.59
C SER A 195 -2.86 17.33 -17.71
N THR A 196 -3.38 16.34 -16.98
CA THR A 196 -4.80 16.00 -17.03
C THR A 196 -5.33 15.63 -15.66
N GLY A 197 -6.45 16.24 -15.28
CA GLY A 197 -7.16 15.90 -14.06
C GLY A 197 -7.94 14.58 -14.12
N LEU A 198 -7.73 13.75 -15.13
CA LEU A 198 -8.32 12.41 -15.23
C LEU A 198 -7.43 11.35 -14.59
N ALA A 199 -8.01 10.42 -13.82
CA ALA A 199 -7.31 9.24 -13.30
C ALA A 199 -7.30 8.14 -14.37
N LEU A 200 -6.47 8.34 -15.40
CA LEU A 200 -6.45 7.45 -16.57
C LEU A 200 -6.12 6.01 -16.18
N ALA A 201 -6.97 5.08 -16.59
CA ALA A 201 -6.87 3.66 -16.25
C ALA A 201 -6.91 3.34 -14.74
N ILE A 202 -7.53 4.20 -13.93
CA ILE A 202 -7.71 4.00 -12.48
C ILE A 202 -9.21 4.15 -12.16
N PRO A 203 -10.04 3.10 -12.32
CA PRO A 203 -11.50 3.21 -12.18
C PRO A 203 -11.98 3.39 -10.72
N ASP A 204 -11.19 2.91 -9.76
CA ASP A 204 -11.58 2.84 -8.35
C ASP A 204 -10.64 3.62 -7.39
N GLY A 205 -9.74 4.45 -7.94
CA GLY A 205 -8.97 5.44 -7.17
C GLY A 205 -7.79 4.90 -6.35
N GLY A 206 -7.40 3.63 -6.52
CA GLY A 206 -6.25 3.06 -5.80
C GLY A 206 -5.41 2.04 -6.59
N ARG A 207 -5.93 1.52 -7.71
CA ARG A 207 -5.25 0.50 -8.51
C ARG A 207 -5.44 0.80 -9.99
N SER A 208 -4.35 0.78 -10.75
CA SER A 208 -4.46 0.82 -12.21
C SER A 208 -4.96 -0.49 -12.79
N VAL A 209 -5.72 -0.38 -13.88
CA VAL A 209 -6.14 -1.47 -14.75
C VAL A 209 -5.50 -1.29 -16.12
N GLU A 210 -5.70 -2.25 -17.02
CA GLU A 210 -5.32 -2.04 -18.41
C GLU A 210 -6.23 -0.94 -19.01
N PRO A 211 -5.68 0.11 -19.66
CA PRO A 211 -6.48 1.11 -20.33
C PRO A 211 -7.37 0.46 -21.40
N SER A 212 -8.63 0.87 -21.50
CA SER A 212 -9.58 0.35 -22.48
C SER A 212 -10.53 1.44 -22.98
N GLY A 213 -11.28 1.14 -24.04
CA GLY A 213 -12.28 2.04 -24.60
C GLY A 213 -11.73 3.42 -24.96
N SER A 214 -12.48 4.47 -24.60
CA SER A 214 -12.11 5.86 -24.92
C SER A 214 -10.86 6.35 -24.17
N GLU A 215 -10.59 5.85 -22.96
CA GLU A 215 -9.36 6.20 -22.24
C GLU A 215 -8.12 5.63 -22.93
N LEU A 216 -8.21 4.43 -23.50
CA LEU A 216 -7.13 3.88 -24.32
C LEU A 216 -6.89 4.74 -25.57
N ALA A 217 -7.97 5.18 -26.24
CA ALA A 217 -7.86 6.05 -27.41
C ALA A 217 -7.20 7.39 -27.07
N LEU A 218 -7.62 8.01 -25.97
CA LEU A 218 -7.04 9.25 -25.45
C LEU A 218 -5.57 9.09 -25.08
N LEU A 219 -5.24 8.05 -24.30
CA LEU A 219 -3.87 7.77 -23.88
C LEU A 219 -2.96 7.52 -25.10
N THR A 220 -3.45 6.80 -26.11
CA THR A 220 -2.72 6.58 -27.36
C THR A 220 -2.44 7.90 -28.09
N ALA A 221 -3.43 8.79 -28.18
CA ALA A 221 -3.25 10.10 -28.79
C ALA A 221 -2.26 10.99 -28.01
N PHE A 222 -2.35 10.98 -26.68
CA PHE A 222 -1.42 11.67 -25.78
C PHE A 222 0.02 11.19 -25.99
N LEU A 223 0.25 9.87 -25.91
CA LEU A 223 1.58 9.29 -26.06
C LEU A 223 2.17 9.52 -27.45
N LYS A 224 1.33 9.49 -28.50
CA LYS A 224 1.76 9.80 -29.86
C LYS A 224 2.26 11.25 -29.99
N TRP A 225 1.56 12.21 -29.38
CA TRP A 225 1.99 13.61 -29.42
C TRP A 225 3.21 13.88 -28.52
N LEU A 226 3.27 13.21 -27.37
CA LEU A 226 4.39 13.27 -26.43
C LEU A 226 5.67 12.61 -26.97
N ALA A 227 5.61 11.86 -28.07
CA ALA A 227 6.80 11.32 -28.72
C ALA A 227 7.84 12.44 -28.94
N PRO A 228 9.06 12.32 -28.36
CA PRO A 228 10.11 13.31 -28.53
C PRO A 228 10.51 13.50 -29.99
N GLU A 229 10.80 14.74 -30.38
CA GLU A 229 11.30 15.06 -31.72
C GLU A 229 12.80 14.73 -31.85
N ALA A 230 13.56 14.91 -30.76
CA ALA A 230 14.97 14.60 -30.72
C ALA A 230 15.21 13.13 -30.32
N PRO A 231 16.06 12.39 -31.07
CA PRO A 231 16.45 11.03 -30.70
C PRO A 231 17.08 10.95 -29.30
N ARG A 232 16.92 9.80 -28.62
CA ARG A 232 17.42 9.55 -27.25
C ARG A 232 18.89 9.95 -27.07
N GLY A 233 19.77 9.54 -27.99
CA GLY A 233 21.21 9.85 -27.94
C GLY A 233 21.50 11.36 -27.90
N GLN A 234 20.83 12.15 -28.74
CA GLN A 234 20.99 13.61 -28.74
C GLN A 234 20.50 14.26 -27.44
N ARG A 235 19.39 13.76 -26.88
CA ARG A 235 18.88 14.24 -25.58
C ARG A 235 19.88 13.93 -24.46
N MET A 236 20.51 12.75 -24.48
CA MET A 236 21.55 12.39 -23.53
C MET A 236 22.78 13.28 -23.66
N GLU A 237 23.29 13.51 -24.86
CA GLU A 237 24.49 14.35 -25.09
C GLU A 237 24.29 15.80 -24.60
N ARG A 238 23.05 16.31 -24.66
CA ARG A 238 22.72 17.63 -24.10
C ARG A 238 22.92 17.69 -22.58
N VAL A 239 22.62 16.59 -21.88
CA VAL A 239 22.65 16.48 -20.43
C VAL A 239 23.99 15.96 -19.92
N LEU A 240 24.51 14.88 -20.49
CA LEU A 240 25.76 14.22 -20.14
C LEU A 240 26.94 14.86 -20.86
N ARG A 241 27.19 16.15 -20.60
CA ARG A 241 28.41 16.84 -21.07
C ARG A 241 29.63 16.52 -20.21
N THR A 242 29.39 16.18 -18.95
CA THR A 242 30.41 15.75 -17.98
C THR A 242 29.94 14.48 -17.29
N PRO A 243 30.86 13.64 -16.77
CA PRO A 243 30.49 12.49 -15.98
C PRO A 243 29.56 12.86 -14.80
N ARG A 244 28.56 12.02 -14.53
CA ARG A 244 27.57 12.19 -13.46
C ARG A 244 27.46 10.92 -12.64
N LEU A 245 27.33 11.05 -11.32
CA LEU A 245 27.16 9.95 -10.38
C LEU A 245 25.83 10.14 -9.64
N GLU A 246 25.03 9.08 -9.57
CA GLU A 246 23.71 9.08 -8.95
C GLU A 246 23.51 7.81 -8.13
N ILE A 247 22.82 7.94 -6.98
CA ILE A 247 22.60 6.85 -6.02
C ILE A 247 21.12 6.84 -5.65
N ALA A 248 20.48 5.69 -5.80
CA ALA A 248 19.07 5.48 -5.51
C ALA A 248 18.85 4.22 -4.64
N PRO A 249 18.01 4.29 -3.60
CA PRO A 249 17.47 5.52 -3.01
C PRO A 249 18.59 6.37 -2.35
N PRO A 250 18.38 7.67 -2.08
CA PRO A 250 19.36 8.48 -1.36
C PRO A 250 19.54 8.04 0.11
N GLU A 251 18.57 7.30 0.63
CA GLU A 251 18.55 6.77 1.99
C GLU A 251 17.84 5.42 2.04
N ALA A 252 18.33 4.53 2.91
CA ALA A 252 17.71 3.24 3.16
C ALA A 252 17.56 2.97 4.66
N ILE A 253 16.46 2.33 5.02
CA ILE A 253 16.25 1.73 6.35
C ILE A 253 16.51 0.24 6.19
N THR A 254 17.23 -0.35 7.14
CA THR A 254 17.46 -1.81 7.21
C THR A 254 17.45 -2.28 8.66
N VAL A 255 17.42 -3.58 8.89
CA VAL A 255 17.61 -4.15 10.23
C VAL A 255 19.10 -4.18 10.56
N ALA A 256 19.50 -3.92 11.80
CA ALA A 256 20.89 -4.07 12.22
C ALA A 256 21.40 -5.49 11.95
N GLY A 257 22.56 -5.61 11.30
CA GLY A 257 23.13 -6.87 10.79
C GLY A 257 22.67 -7.25 9.38
N PHE A 258 21.67 -6.57 8.81
CA PHE A 258 21.24 -6.78 7.42
C PHE A 258 22.01 -5.82 6.49
N GLN A 259 21.93 -6.09 5.19
CA GLN A 259 22.50 -5.20 4.17
C GLN A 259 21.47 -4.14 3.76
N ALA A 260 21.95 -2.92 3.47
CA ALA A 260 21.17 -1.90 2.80
C ALA A 260 21.56 -1.88 1.31
N SER A 261 20.57 -2.00 0.42
CA SER A 261 20.78 -2.08 -1.02
C SER A 261 20.57 -0.72 -1.69
N PHE A 262 21.49 -0.38 -2.58
CA PHE A 262 21.48 0.83 -3.40
C PHE A 262 21.81 0.47 -4.85
N GLU A 263 21.21 1.18 -5.78
CA GLU A 263 21.64 1.23 -7.16
C GLU A 263 22.46 2.50 -7.37
N VAL A 264 23.62 2.36 -8.01
CA VAL A 264 24.51 3.47 -8.35
C VAL A 264 24.66 3.54 -9.85
N LYS A 265 24.33 4.69 -10.44
CA LYS A 265 24.45 4.95 -11.87
C LYS A 265 25.58 5.96 -12.11
N VAL A 266 26.44 5.66 -13.09
CA VAL A 266 27.50 6.57 -13.56
C VAL A 266 27.29 6.85 -15.04
N GLY A 267 26.85 8.06 -15.35
CA GLY A 267 26.67 8.55 -16.71
C GLY A 267 27.98 9.09 -17.26
N LEU A 268 28.33 8.70 -18.48
CA LEU A 268 29.56 9.08 -19.16
C LEU A 268 29.24 9.80 -20.48
N PRO A 269 29.87 10.95 -20.78
CA PRO A 269 29.72 11.64 -22.07
C PRO A 269 30.25 10.81 -23.24
N THR A 270 31.34 10.08 -23.00
CA THR A 270 32.03 9.23 -23.97
C THR A 270 32.47 7.94 -23.28
N GLY A 271 32.69 6.89 -24.07
CA GLY A 271 33.14 5.59 -23.55
C GLY A 271 34.29 5.65 -22.55
N GLY A 272 34.34 4.69 -21.62
CA GLY A 272 35.39 4.61 -20.61
C GLY A 272 35.12 3.51 -19.58
N THR A 273 36.11 3.22 -18.74
CA THR A 273 35.96 2.30 -17.60
C THR A 273 35.69 3.10 -16.33
N VAL A 274 34.65 2.69 -15.59
CA VAL A 274 34.32 3.24 -14.28
C VAL A 274 34.86 2.29 -13.21
N LYS A 275 35.69 2.80 -12.31
CA LYS A 275 36.05 2.11 -11.07
C LYS A 275 35.23 2.73 -9.95
N LEU A 276 34.40 1.92 -9.28
CA LEU A 276 33.52 2.37 -8.21
C LEU A 276 33.97 1.80 -6.87
N GLU A 277 34.19 2.68 -5.90
CA GLU A 277 34.68 2.35 -4.57
C GLU A 277 33.71 2.89 -3.51
N CYS A 278 33.39 2.06 -2.51
CA CYS A 278 32.64 2.47 -1.34
C CYS A 278 33.13 1.68 -0.14
N ALA A 279 33.67 2.36 0.87
CA ALA A 279 34.13 1.71 2.09
C ALA A 279 32.96 1.01 2.81
N GLY A 280 33.17 -0.22 3.29
CA GLY A 280 32.15 -0.98 4.04
C GLY A 280 30.97 -1.47 3.20
N ALA A 281 31.06 -1.41 1.87
CA ALA A 281 30.02 -1.91 0.97
C ALA A 281 30.59 -2.85 -0.09
N GLU A 282 29.78 -3.82 -0.49
CA GLU A 282 30.07 -4.67 -1.64
C GLU A 282 29.52 -4.01 -2.90
N VAL A 283 30.36 -3.88 -3.93
CA VAL A 283 30.01 -3.24 -5.20
C VAL A 283 30.03 -4.29 -6.30
N THR A 284 28.94 -4.40 -7.06
CA THR A 284 28.86 -5.28 -8.22
C THR A 284 28.37 -4.51 -9.44
N ARG A 285 29.15 -4.51 -10.53
CA ARG A 285 28.70 -4.00 -11.83
C ARG A 285 27.56 -4.85 -12.37
N LYS A 286 26.45 -4.24 -12.78
CA LYS A 286 25.25 -4.91 -13.27
C LYS A 286 25.10 -4.81 -14.78
N ALA A 287 25.23 -3.61 -15.33
CA ALA A 287 24.94 -3.38 -16.74
C ALA A 287 25.68 -2.16 -17.28
N THR A 288 25.80 -2.14 -18.61
CA THR A 288 26.16 -0.97 -19.40
C THR A 288 25.00 -0.64 -20.32
N LEU A 289 24.42 0.54 -20.16
CA LEU A 289 23.33 1.01 -21.01
C LEU A 289 23.92 1.90 -22.11
N ARG A 290 23.94 1.36 -23.34
CA ARG A 290 24.14 2.15 -24.58
C ARG A 290 22.78 2.31 -25.24
N LEU A 291 22.25 3.53 -25.24
CA LEU A 291 20.84 3.76 -25.52
C LEU A 291 20.54 3.97 -27.01
N THR A 292 21.54 4.34 -27.81
CA THR A 292 21.52 4.41 -29.29
C THR A 292 22.87 3.97 -29.85
N GLN A 293 22.91 3.44 -31.07
CA GLN A 293 24.19 3.07 -31.72
C GLN A 293 25.08 4.28 -32.02
N ASP A 294 24.47 5.43 -32.27
CA ASP A 294 25.16 6.63 -32.77
C ASP A 294 25.63 7.60 -31.68
N SER A 295 25.38 7.30 -30.39
CA SER A 295 25.81 8.18 -29.29
C SER A 295 26.97 7.55 -28.53
N PRO A 296 28.05 8.32 -28.25
CA PRO A 296 29.15 7.85 -27.42
C PRO A 296 28.78 7.83 -25.93
N ALA A 297 27.64 8.42 -25.55
CA ALA A 297 27.19 8.48 -24.17
C ALA A 297 26.70 7.12 -23.67
N MET A 298 27.02 6.79 -22.42
CA MET A 298 26.65 5.51 -21.82
C MET A 298 26.39 5.66 -20.31
N ILE A 299 25.63 4.73 -19.75
CA ILE A 299 25.36 4.68 -18.30
C ILE A 299 25.85 3.34 -17.76
N GLU A 300 26.77 3.38 -16.81
CA GLU A 300 27.20 2.20 -16.05
C GLU A 300 26.33 2.05 -14.80
N VAL A 301 25.80 0.86 -14.58
CA VAL A 301 24.93 0.57 -13.44
C VAL A 301 25.62 -0.42 -12.51
N PHE A 302 25.64 -0.08 -11.23
CA PHE A 302 26.21 -0.89 -10.15
C PHE A 302 25.15 -1.13 -9.07
N SER A 303 25.22 -2.29 -8.43
CA SER A 303 24.56 -2.53 -7.15
C SER A 303 25.58 -2.35 -6.04
N LEU A 304 25.15 -1.70 -4.97
CA LEU A 304 25.93 -1.45 -3.78
C LEU A 304 25.18 -2.01 -2.56
N LEU A 305 25.82 -2.92 -1.84
CA LEU A 305 25.27 -3.54 -0.63
C LEU A 305 26.08 -3.08 0.58
N ALA A 306 25.55 -2.10 1.31
CA ALA A 306 26.20 -1.52 2.48
C ALA A 306 25.90 -2.39 3.72
N ARG A 307 26.93 -2.97 4.34
CA ARG A 307 26.77 -3.88 5.50
C ARG A 307 26.52 -3.11 6.78
N THR A 308 25.54 -3.47 7.58
CA THR A 308 25.34 -2.88 8.91
C THR A 308 25.85 -3.82 9.98
N GLU A 309 26.33 -3.27 11.09
CA GLU A 309 26.73 -4.07 12.25
C GLU A 309 25.49 -4.51 13.03
N SER A 310 25.57 -5.64 13.72
CA SER A 310 24.54 -6.08 14.65
C SER A 310 24.75 -5.41 16.01
N GLY A 311 23.69 -5.23 16.79
CA GLY A 311 23.81 -4.85 18.21
C GLY A 311 23.51 -3.38 18.55
N GLU A 312 23.40 -2.47 17.59
CA GLU A 312 23.12 -1.06 17.86
C GLU A 312 22.35 -0.35 16.73
N ASP A 313 21.58 0.67 17.11
CA ASP A 313 20.95 1.57 16.15
C ASP A 313 22.04 2.40 15.49
N VAL A 314 22.16 2.33 14.17
CA VAL A 314 23.18 3.08 13.43
C VAL A 314 22.51 4.01 12.43
N GLN A 315 22.84 5.29 12.52
CA GLN A 315 22.69 6.21 11.39
C GLN A 315 24.08 6.53 10.87
N ARG A 316 24.35 6.16 9.62
CA ARG A 316 25.62 6.47 8.97
C ARG A 316 25.41 7.07 7.59
N GLU A 317 26.35 7.93 7.23
CA GLU A 317 26.52 8.40 5.86
C GLU A 317 27.59 7.54 5.18
N GLY A 318 27.27 6.99 4.01
CA GLY A 318 28.22 6.32 3.14
C GLY A 318 28.65 7.23 2.00
N VAL A 319 29.90 7.09 1.57
CA VAL A 319 30.45 7.84 0.42
C VAL A 319 30.82 6.86 -0.67
N VAL A 320 30.25 7.07 -1.85
CA VAL A 320 30.61 6.36 -3.08
C VAL A 320 31.54 7.25 -3.89
N ARG A 321 32.67 6.70 -4.30
CA ARG A 321 33.63 7.35 -5.20
C ARG A 321 33.65 6.60 -6.53
N ALA A 322 33.36 7.31 -7.62
CA ALA A 322 33.47 6.80 -8.98
C ALA A 322 34.64 7.47 -9.70
N VAL A 323 35.63 6.69 -10.09
CA VAL A 323 36.81 7.14 -10.86
C VAL A 323 36.55 6.86 -12.34
N VAL A 324 36.64 7.93 -13.14
CA VAL A 324 36.41 7.95 -14.59
C VAL A 324 37.58 8.67 -15.24
N GLY A 325 38.54 7.91 -15.76
CA GLY A 325 39.80 8.48 -16.27
C GLY A 325 40.55 9.21 -15.15
N ASP A 326 40.78 10.51 -15.32
CA ASP A 326 41.41 11.41 -14.35
C ASP A 326 40.41 12.07 -13.39
N LYS A 327 39.10 11.90 -13.62
CA LYS A 327 38.05 12.51 -12.80
C LYS A 327 37.58 11.57 -11.70
N SER A 328 37.34 12.15 -10.53
CA SER A 328 36.70 11.47 -9.40
C SER A 328 35.39 12.16 -9.07
N LEU A 329 34.30 11.40 -9.08
CA LEU A 329 32.98 11.84 -8.64
C LEU A 329 32.69 11.25 -7.26
N GLU A 330 32.04 12.01 -6.39
CA GLU A 330 31.61 11.54 -5.09
C GLU A 330 30.10 11.72 -4.91
N GLY A 331 29.46 10.71 -4.33
CA GLY A 331 28.05 10.69 -4.00
C GLY A 331 27.85 10.18 -2.58
N LYS A 332 26.85 10.69 -1.88
CA LYS A 332 26.54 10.33 -0.50
C LYS A 332 25.19 9.63 -0.42
N PHE A 333 25.08 8.70 0.51
CA PHE A 333 23.83 8.02 0.85
C PHE A 333 23.73 7.83 2.36
N LYS A 334 22.51 7.65 2.88
CA LYS A 334 22.28 7.39 4.30
C LYS A 334 21.77 5.98 4.53
N VAL A 335 22.28 5.33 5.57
CA VAL A 335 21.75 4.05 6.06
C VAL A 335 21.29 4.25 7.50
N THR A 336 20.03 3.92 7.76
CA THR A 336 19.49 3.78 9.11
C THR A 336 19.32 2.30 9.40
N ALA A 337 20.19 1.73 10.22
CA ALA A 337 20.05 0.39 10.76
C ALA A 337 19.19 0.47 12.02
N VAL A 338 18.08 -0.24 12.02
CA VAL A 338 17.19 -0.36 13.17
C VAL A 338 17.62 -1.57 13.97
N TYR A 339 18.17 -1.32 15.15
CA TYR A 339 18.45 -2.37 16.11
C TYR A 339 17.21 -2.64 16.95
N VAL A 340 16.96 -3.92 17.16
CA VAL A 340 15.99 -4.40 18.12
C VAL A 340 16.81 -5.00 19.26
N TYR A 341 16.71 -4.41 20.45
CA TYR A 341 17.42 -4.88 21.63
C TYR A 341 17.02 -6.33 21.95
N GLY A 342 18.01 -7.22 21.96
CA GLY A 342 17.83 -8.60 22.41
C GLY A 342 16.97 -9.48 21.51
N ARG A 343 16.72 -10.69 22.02
CA ARG A 343 15.90 -11.75 21.41
C ARG A 343 14.47 -11.24 21.13
N PRO A 344 13.68 -11.89 20.26
CA PRO A 344 12.24 -11.60 20.17
C PRO A 344 11.64 -11.48 21.57
N PRO A 345 10.73 -10.51 21.82
CA PRO A 345 10.10 -10.36 23.14
C PRO A 345 9.57 -11.72 23.60
N ALA A 346 9.84 -12.11 24.85
CA ALA A 346 9.33 -13.37 25.38
C ALA A 346 7.79 -13.38 25.24
N ASN A 347 7.26 -14.35 24.48
CA ASN A 347 5.85 -14.46 24.10
C ASN A 347 5.38 -13.47 23.01
N GLU A 348 6.26 -13.07 22.08
CA GLU A 348 5.87 -12.27 20.93
C GLU A 348 4.77 -12.99 20.11
N ARG A 349 3.67 -12.28 19.85
CA ARG A 349 2.62 -12.78 18.96
C ARG A 349 3.00 -12.50 17.51
N ARG A 350 3.22 -13.58 16.77
CA ARG A 350 3.61 -13.58 15.36
C ARG A 350 2.43 -14.13 14.59
N GLY A 351 1.59 -13.22 14.11
CA GLY A 351 0.28 -13.53 13.55
C GLY A 351 0.20 -13.49 12.02
N VAL A 352 -0.82 -14.12 11.46
CA VAL A 352 -1.31 -13.83 10.10
C VAL A 352 -2.83 -13.75 10.06
N TRP A 353 -3.37 -12.86 9.24
CA TRP A 353 -4.78 -12.90 8.84
C TRP A 353 -4.97 -13.90 7.70
N LEU A 354 -5.80 -14.91 7.96
CA LEU A 354 -6.10 -16.01 7.07
C LEU A 354 -7.56 -15.92 6.59
N HIS A 355 -7.77 -16.04 5.29
CA HIS A 355 -9.10 -16.23 4.72
C HIS A 355 -9.30 -17.68 4.33
N VAL A 356 -10.52 -18.19 4.54
CA VAL A 356 -10.98 -19.49 4.03
C VAL A 356 -10.76 -19.57 2.50
N GLY A 357 -10.24 -20.71 2.04
CA GLY A 357 -9.98 -20.98 0.63
C GLY A 357 -9.51 -22.42 0.42
N ALA A 358 -9.80 -22.99 -0.74
CA ALA A 358 -9.46 -24.39 -1.06
C ALA A 358 -7.94 -24.67 -1.01
N ASP A 359 -7.12 -23.65 -1.31
CA ASP A 359 -5.65 -23.69 -1.23
C ASP A 359 -5.11 -23.50 0.21
N ARG A 360 -6.00 -23.43 1.21
CA ARG A 360 -5.69 -23.02 2.59
C ARG A 360 -6.35 -23.90 3.63
N ALA A 361 -6.57 -25.17 3.30
CA ALA A 361 -7.12 -26.15 4.24
C ALA A 361 -6.31 -26.14 5.55
N PRO A 362 -6.94 -26.06 6.74
CA PRO A 362 -6.22 -25.91 8.00
C PRO A 362 -5.18 -27.00 8.27
N LYS A 363 -5.48 -28.24 7.88
CA LYS A 363 -4.58 -29.39 7.98
C LYS A 363 -3.24 -29.20 7.26
N GLU A 364 -3.22 -28.40 6.21
CA GLU A 364 -2.03 -28.11 5.40
C GLU A 364 -1.32 -26.84 5.87
N VAL A 365 -2.09 -25.78 6.18
CA VAL A 365 -1.50 -24.47 6.46
C VAL A 365 -0.94 -24.34 7.88
N MET A 366 -1.55 -24.97 8.90
CA MET A 366 -1.10 -24.79 10.29
C MET A 366 0.32 -25.35 10.54
N PRO A 367 0.70 -26.55 10.04
CA PRO A 367 2.07 -27.02 10.12
C PRO A 367 3.08 -26.12 9.39
N GLU A 368 2.71 -25.58 8.23
CA GLU A 368 3.58 -24.67 7.47
C GLU A 368 3.80 -23.35 8.21
N LEU A 369 2.73 -22.77 8.76
CA LEU A 369 2.82 -21.56 9.58
C LEU A 369 3.71 -21.76 10.80
N ARG A 370 3.61 -22.91 11.48
CA ARG A 370 4.50 -23.24 12.61
C ARG A 370 5.97 -23.29 12.20
N LYS A 371 6.29 -23.86 11.03
CA LYS A 371 7.67 -23.89 10.49
C LYS A 371 8.23 -22.49 10.21
N LEU A 372 7.36 -21.53 9.88
CA LEU A 372 7.71 -20.13 9.64
C LEU A 372 7.86 -19.31 10.94
N GLY A 373 7.60 -19.90 12.11
CA GLY A 373 7.62 -19.19 13.39
C GLY A 373 6.33 -18.41 13.69
N ILE A 374 5.26 -18.64 12.93
CA ILE A 374 3.93 -18.07 13.23
C ILE A 374 3.30 -18.87 14.37
N ASN A 375 2.78 -18.16 15.37
CA ASN A 375 2.15 -18.75 16.57
C ASN A 375 0.71 -18.27 16.79
N MET A 376 0.16 -17.45 15.90
CA MET A 376 -1.22 -16.98 15.96
C MET A 376 -1.84 -16.88 14.57
N VAL A 377 -3.09 -17.29 14.42
CA VAL A 377 -3.87 -17.15 13.20
C VAL A 377 -5.17 -16.43 13.52
N VAL A 378 -5.46 -15.39 12.74
CA VAL A 378 -6.77 -14.74 12.77
C VAL A 378 -7.56 -15.11 11.52
N LEU A 379 -8.61 -15.91 11.69
CA LEU A 379 -9.32 -16.58 10.60
C LEU A 379 -10.64 -15.88 10.28
N ARG A 380 -10.81 -15.40 9.04
CA ARG A 380 -12.11 -14.89 8.59
C ARG A 380 -13.11 -16.02 8.49
N ILE A 381 -14.10 -16.06 9.39
CA ILE A 381 -15.04 -17.19 9.42
C ILE A 381 -16.51 -16.78 9.30
N ALA A 382 -16.83 -15.50 9.48
CA ALA A 382 -18.19 -15.01 9.34
C ALA A 382 -18.26 -13.52 9.00
N GLY A 383 -19.46 -13.06 8.68
CA GLY A 383 -19.85 -11.65 8.82
C GLY A 383 -21.32 -11.54 9.18
N GLY A 384 -21.98 -10.41 8.92
CA GLY A 384 -23.33 -10.17 9.47
C GLY A 384 -24.45 -11.16 9.05
N THR A 385 -24.23 -11.95 8.00
CA THR A 385 -25.29 -12.72 7.31
C THR A 385 -24.87 -14.10 6.84
N ALA A 386 -23.57 -14.43 6.91
CA ALA A 386 -23.04 -15.67 6.37
C ALA A 386 -21.88 -16.21 7.22
N ALA A 387 -21.71 -17.53 7.21
CA ALA A 387 -20.66 -18.25 7.94
C ALA A 387 -20.01 -19.34 7.09
N TRP A 388 -18.71 -19.58 7.36
CA TRP A 388 -17.90 -20.70 6.85
C TRP A 388 -17.79 -21.86 7.84
N TYR A 389 -18.68 -21.92 8.82
CA TYR A 389 -18.73 -22.96 9.85
C TYR A 389 -20.19 -23.37 10.07
N ALA A 390 -20.42 -24.42 10.86
CA ALA A 390 -21.76 -24.94 11.17
C ALA A 390 -22.55 -24.03 12.14
N SER A 391 -22.72 -22.77 11.78
CA SER A 391 -23.44 -21.77 12.58
C SER A 391 -24.91 -22.12 12.72
N LYS A 392 -25.47 -21.92 13.91
CA LYS A 392 -26.89 -22.06 14.21
C LYS A 392 -27.63 -20.72 14.22
N VAL A 393 -26.89 -19.61 14.13
CA VAL A 393 -27.46 -18.25 14.22
C VAL A 393 -27.39 -17.47 12.91
N GLN A 394 -26.68 -17.98 11.91
CA GLN A 394 -26.56 -17.37 10.58
C GLN A 394 -27.52 -17.98 9.58
N PRO A 395 -28.13 -17.18 8.70
CA PRO A 395 -29.09 -17.67 7.71
C PRO A 395 -28.40 -18.35 6.51
N ASP A 396 -27.27 -17.83 6.04
CA ASP A 396 -26.56 -18.35 4.86
C ASP A 396 -25.31 -19.13 5.29
N LEU A 397 -25.37 -20.47 5.24
CA LEU A 397 -24.22 -21.35 5.52
C LEU A 397 -23.55 -21.76 4.22
N LEU A 398 -22.27 -21.46 4.08
CA LEU A 398 -21.48 -21.80 2.88
C LEU A 398 -20.09 -22.26 3.30
N ASP A 399 -20.02 -23.38 4.02
CA ASP A 399 -18.75 -24.02 4.37
C ASP A 399 -18.19 -24.75 3.13
N PRO A 400 -17.03 -24.35 2.56
CA PRO A 400 -16.39 -25.03 1.44
C PRO A 400 -15.92 -26.46 1.76
N LEU A 401 -15.96 -26.89 3.03
CA LEU A 401 -15.77 -28.28 3.45
C LEU A 401 -17.07 -29.06 3.62
N ALA A 402 -18.26 -28.45 3.51
CA ALA A 402 -19.51 -29.15 3.75
C ALA A 402 -20.26 -29.51 2.46
N PRO A 403 -20.60 -30.80 2.33
CA PRO A 403 -21.84 -31.26 2.97
C PRO A 403 -21.73 -31.64 4.46
N ASP A 404 -20.57 -32.15 4.93
CA ASP A 404 -20.38 -32.70 6.29
C ASP A 404 -19.20 -32.09 7.10
N GLY A 405 -18.56 -31.03 6.61
CA GLY A 405 -17.40 -30.38 7.26
C GLY A 405 -17.76 -29.16 8.13
N ASP A 406 -16.86 -28.81 9.06
CA ASP A 406 -16.86 -27.55 9.83
C ASP A 406 -15.44 -26.95 9.79
N TRP A 407 -15.27 -25.89 8.99
CA TRP A 407 -13.97 -25.25 8.80
C TRP A 407 -13.36 -24.72 10.10
N LEU A 408 -14.19 -24.18 11.01
CA LEU A 408 -13.69 -23.65 12.27
C LEU A 408 -13.24 -24.78 13.19
N ALA A 409 -14.01 -25.86 13.28
CA ALA A 409 -13.62 -27.04 14.06
C ALA A 409 -12.30 -27.63 13.56
N GLU A 410 -12.14 -27.75 12.23
CA GLU A 410 -10.88 -28.21 11.64
C GLU A 410 -9.72 -27.23 11.93
N ALA A 411 -9.97 -25.93 11.79
CA ALA A 411 -8.97 -24.90 12.08
C ALA A 411 -8.50 -24.93 13.52
N VAL A 412 -9.41 -25.06 14.49
CA VAL A 412 -9.09 -25.17 15.91
C VAL A 412 -8.25 -26.41 16.18
N LYS A 413 -8.67 -27.58 15.68
CA LYS A 413 -7.95 -28.84 15.85
C LYS A 413 -6.50 -28.73 15.36
N TYR A 414 -6.28 -28.27 14.13
CA TYR A 414 -4.93 -28.24 13.55
C TYR A 414 -4.09 -27.07 14.07
N ALA A 415 -4.69 -25.95 14.47
CA ALA A 415 -3.96 -24.87 15.12
C ALA A 415 -3.37 -25.34 16.45
N HIS A 416 -4.19 -25.95 17.31
CA HIS A 416 -3.76 -26.45 18.62
C HIS A 416 -2.74 -27.57 18.53
N GLN A 417 -2.89 -28.50 17.57
CA GLN A 417 -1.88 -29.54 17.31
C GLN A 417 -0.50 -29.00 16.93
N ASN A 418 -0.44 -27.77 16.40
CA ASN A 418 0.80 -27.10 16.02
C ASN A 418 1.21 -25.98 16.98
N GLY A 419 0.54 -25.87 18.14
CA GLY A 419 0.80 -24.82 19.14
C GLY A 419 0.59 -23.41 18.58
N ILE A 420 -0.44 -23.23 17.76
CA ILE A 420 -0.86 -21.96 17.17
C ILE A 420 -2.16 -21.53 17.85
N GLU A 421 -2.23 -20.27 18.29
CA GLU A 421 -3.47 -19.67 18.76
C GLU A 421 -4.42 -19.41 17.60
N ILE A 422 -5.70 -19.73 17.77
CA ILE A 422 -6.73 -19.48 16.75
C ILE A 422 -7.75 -18.45 17.22
N HIS A 423 -7.91 -17.41 16.40
CA HIS A 423 -8.82 -16.29 16.66
C HIS A 423 -9.76 -16.12 15.47
N PRO A 424 -10.97 -16.71 15.45
CA PRO A 424 -11.93 -16.38 14.40
C PRO A 424 -12.31 -14.90 14.46
N TYR A 425 -12.37 -14.27 13.30
CA TYR A 425 -12.84 -12.90 13.16
C TYR A 425 -14.11 -12.81 12.32
N VAL A 426 -14.91 -11.80 12.64
CA VAL A 426 -16.21 -11.54 12.03
C VAL A 426 -16.19 -10.18 11.37
N ASN A 427 -16.68 -10.11 10.13
CA ASN A 427 -17.01 -8.85 9.48
C ASN A 427 -18.33 -8.32 10.03
N ASN A 428 -18.27 -7.59 11.15
CA ASN A 428 -19.44 -7.33 11.99
C ASN A 428 -20.52 -6.48 11.29
N CYS A 429 -20.17 -5.29 10.79
CA CYS A 429 -21.16 -4.43 10.14
C CYS A 429 -21.25 -4.64 8.62
N LEU A 430 -20.29 -5.33 7.99
CA LEU A 430 -20.33 -5.57 6.55
C LEU A 430 -21.30 -6.73 6.24
N VAL A 431 -22.18 -6.53 5.25
CA VAL A 431 -22.97 -7.62 4.67
C VAL A 431 -22.02 -8.46 3.81
N GLU A 432 -21.91 -9.73 4.15
CA GLU A 432 -20.93 -10.60 3.52
C GLU A 432 -21.17 -10.75 2.03
N GLY A 433 -20.10 -10.81 1.24
CA GLY A 433 -20.22 -10.93 -0.23
C GLY A 433 -20.90 -12.21 -0.69
N ARG A 434 -21.07 -13.18 0.21
CA ARG A 434 -21.75 -14.46 -0.03
C ARG A 434 -23.18 -14.52 0.52
N THR A 435 -23.70 -13.40 1.02
CA THR A 435 -25.12 -13.26 1.40
C THR A 435 -26.00 -13.62 0.21
N SER A 436 -27.00 -14.47 0.43
CA SER A 436 -27.91 -14.88 -0.65
C SER A 436 -28.72 -13.68 -1.17
N ALA A 437 -29.14 -13.74 -2.44
CA ALA A 437 -29.96 -12.66 -3.02
C ALA A 437 -31.28 -12.46 -2.26
N ALA A 438 -31.85 -13.54 -1.70
CA ALA A 438 -33.05 -13.51 -0.88
C ALA A 438 -32.79 -12.77 0.45
N THR A 439 -31.75 -13.15 1.20
CA THR A 439 -31.36 -12.48 2.45
C THR A 439 -31.05 -11.00 2.20
N LEU A 440 -30.30 -10.67 1.14
CA LEU A 440 -29.99 -9.28 0.81
C LEU A 440 -31.23 -8.45 0.46
N LYS A 441 -32.18 -9.04 -0.29
CA LYS A 441 -33.47 -8.40 -0.60
C LYS A 441 -34.25 -8.12 0.68
N GLN A 442 -34.37 -9.11 1.57
CA GLN A 442 -35.05 -8.97 2.86
C GLN A 442 -34.43 -7.84 3.70
N LEU A 443 -33.10 -7.79 3.83
CA LEU A 443 -32.41 -6.72 4.58
C LEU A 443 -32.70 -5.32 4.04
N ARG A 444 -32.86 -5.18 2.71
CA ARG A 444 -33.23 -3.92 2.06
C ARG A 444 -34.67 -3.55 2.37
N GLU A 445 -35.61 -4.49 2.23
CA GLU A 445 -37.03 -4.27 2.50
C GLU A 445 -37.29 -3.92 3.97
N GLU A 446 -36.52 -4.50 4.90
CA GLU A 446 -36.57 -4.18 6.34
C GLU A 446 -35.86 -2.86 6.70
N GLY A 447 -35.17 -2.22 5.74
CA GLY A 447 -34.39 -1.00 5.95
C GLY A 447 -33.29 -1.19 7.00
N ARG A 448 -32.63 -2.37 7.02
CA ARG A 448 -31.58 -2.72 7.99
C ARG A 448 -30.19 -2.22 7.59
N LEU A 449 -30.05 -1.74 6.37
CA LEU A 449 -28.78 -1.34 5.80
C LEU A 449 -28.42 0.12 6.10
N GLN A 450 -27.13 0.45 6.02
CA GLN A 450 -26.66 1.83 6.02
C GLN A 450 -27.12 2.51 4.73
N GLU A 451 -27.42 3.81 4.79
CA GLU A 451 -27.78 4.60 3.61
C GLU A 451 -26.85 5.79 3.46
N GLY A 452 -26.49 6.10 2.21
CA GLY A 452 -25.74 7.30 1.86
C GLY A 452 -26.63 8.53 1.68
N PRO A 453 -26.03 9.72 1.46
CA PRO A 453 -26.78 10.96 1.25
C PRO A 453 -27.73 10.96 0.03
N ASP A 454 -27.48 10.08 -0.94
CA ASP A 454 -28.34 9.88 -2.11
C ASP A 454 -29.49 8.89 -1.86
N GLY A 455 -29.68 8.46 -0.61
CA GLY A 455 -30.69 7.48 -0.20
C GLY A 455 -30.39 6.05 -0.64
N ARG A 456 -29.24 5.78 -1.26
CA ARG A 456 -28.90 4.42 -1.70
C ARG A 456 -28.41 3.58 -0.52
N PRO A 457 -28.89 2.33 -0.38
CA PRO A 457 -28.42 1.44 0.66
C PRO A 457 -27.03 0.88 0.31
N PHE A 458 -26.18 0.80 1.33
CA PHE A 458 -24.90 0.10 1.28
C PHE A 458 -25.05 -1.33 1.76
N GLY A 459 -24.19 -2.24 1.31
CA GLY A 459 -24.08 -3.60 1.85
C GLY A 459 -23.47 -3.62 3.27
N TRP A 460 -24.02 -2.85 4.20
CA TRP A 460 -23.57 -2.70 5.58
C TRP A 460 -24.76 -2.60 6.50
N PHE A 461 -24.73 -3.25 7.66
CA PHE A 461 -25.70 -3.06 8.72
C PHE A 461 -25.64 -1.66 9.31
N CYS A 462 -26.82 -1.07 9.50
CA CYS A 462 -26.96 0.16 10.27
C CYS A 462 -26.74 -0.14 11.77
N PRO A 463 -25.71 0.46 12.41
CA PRO A 463 -25.35 0.16 13.81
C PRO A 463 -26.30 0.80 14.83
N SER A 464 -27.26 1.62 14.38
CA SER A 464 -28.27 2.26 15.22
C SER A 464 -29.52 1.40 15.42
N GLN A 465 -29.56 0.19 14.86
CA GLN A 465 -30.73 -0.70 14.90
C GLN A 465 -30.44 -1.93 15.77
N GLU A 466 -31.27 -2.13 16.80
CA GLU A 466 -31.12 -3.22 17.77
C GLU A 466 -31.04 -4.60 17.11
N VAL A 467 -31.90 -4.87 16.12
CA VAL A 467 -31.90 -6.14 15.36
C VAL A 467 -30.55 -6.45 14.69
N ASN A 468 -29.79 -5.44 14.29
CA ASN A 468 -28.46 -5.63 13.72
C ASN A 468 -27.40 -5.83 14.81
N VAL A 469 -27.54 -5.14 15.94
CA VAL A 469 -26.66 -5.32 17.10
C VAL A 469 -26.78 -6.75 17.64
N GLU A 470 -28.00 -7.27 17.75
CA GLU A 470 -28.26 -8.67 18.13
C GLU A 470 -27.68 -9.67 17.12
N ALA A 471 -27.81 -9.42 15.82
CA ALA A 471 -27.24 -10.29 14.79
C ALA A 471 -25.72 -10.38 14.92
N ILE A 472 -25.05 -9.25 15.16
CA ILE A 472 -23.60 -9.18 15.41
C ILE A 472 -23.23 -9.94 16.70
N GLU A 473 -23.96 -9.69 17.77
CA GLU A 473 -23.71 -10.26 19.09
C GLU A 473 -23.82 -11.79 19.09
N LYS A 474 -24.88 -12.34 18.48
CA LYS A 474 -25.14 -13.79 18.44
C LYS A 474 -23.96 -14.56 17.84
N VAL A 475 -23.38 -14.05 16.76
CA VAL A 475 -22.28 -14.71 16.03
C VAL A 475 -20.99 -14.64 16.84
N MET A 476 -20.66 -13.48 17.40
CA MET A 476 -19.47 -13.32 18.23
C MET A 476 -19.52 -14.23 19.48
N LEU A 477 -20.70 -14.38 20.09
CA LEU A 477 -20.90 -15.27 21.24
C LEU A 477 -20.90 -16.74 20.84
N GLU A 478 -21.48 -17.11 19.69
CA GLU A 478 -21.43 -18.48 19.20
C GLU A 478 -19.98 -18.93 19.00
N LEU A 479 -19.15 -18.10 18.36
CA LEU A 479 -17.72 -18.39 18.18
C LEU A 479 -16.98 -18.53 19.52
N ALA A 480 -17.24 -17.62 20.47
CA ALA A 480 -16.54 -17.62 21.75
C ALA A 480 -16.97 -18.74 22.72
N THR A 481 -18.20 -19.26 22.59
CA THR A 481 -18.76 -20.21 23.57
C THR A 481 -18.90 -21.63 23.05
N GLN A 482 -19.01 -21.83 21.72
CA GLN A 482 -19.25 -23.15 21.13
C GLN A 482 -17.99 -23.82 20.59
N TYR A 483 -16.88 -23.07 20.45
CA TYR A 483 -15.60 -23.59 19.98
C TYR A 483 -14.51 -23.29 21.01
N PRO A 484 -13.53 -24.19 21.19
CA PRO A 484 -12.39 -23.93 22.07
C PRO A 484 -11.37 -23.03 21.37
N VAL A 485 -11.74 -21.79 21.11
CA VAL A 485 -10.88 -20.77 20.49
C VAL A 485 -10.07 -20.02 21.53
N ASP A 486 -8.92 -19.46 21.12
CA ASP A 486 -8.03 -18.69 22.01
C ASP A 486 -8.45 -17.22 22.13
N GLY A 487 -9.19 -16.74 21.14
CA GLY A 487 -9.76 -15.41 21.10
C GLY A 487 -10.77 -15.24 19.98
N VAL A 488 -11.37 -14.06 19.91
CA VAL A 488 -12.26 -13.61 18.85
C VAL A 488 -11.85 -12.20 18.45
N GLN A 489 -12.03 -11.86 17.17
CA GLN A 489 -11.66 -10.54 16.66
C GLN A 489 -12.82 -9.84 15.95
N TYR A 490 -13.01 -8.56 16.26
CA TYR A 490 -13.86 -7.68 15.48
C TYR A 490 -13.12 -7.21 14.22
N ASP A 491 -13.72 -7.35 13.05
CA ASP A 491 -13.34 -6.63 11.83
C ASP A 491 -14.60 -5.97 11.23
N PHE A 492 -14.43 -4.94 10.41
CA PHE A 492 -15.55 -4.17 9.85
C PHE A 492 -16.58 -3.70 10.90
N ILE A 493 -16.17 -3.55 12.17
CA ILE A 493 -16.98 -2.98 13.25
C ILE A 493 -16.99 -1.45 13.13
N ARG A 494 -17.66 -0.96 12.09
CA ARG A 494 -17.57 0.44 11.64
C ARG A 494 -18.66 0.82 10.63
N TYR A 495 -18.78 2.12 10.37
CA TYR A 495 -19.49 2.63 9.20
C TYR A 495 -18.71 2.35 7.92
N ARG A 496 -19.40 2.35 6.77
CA ARG A 496 -18.76 2.16 5.46
C ARG A 496 -17.71 3.24 5.17
N ASP A 497 -18.10 4.49 5.38
CA ASP A 497 -17.34 5.70 5.03
C ASP A 497 -17.86 6.90 5.83
N SER A 498 -17.34 8.10 5.57
CA SER A 498 -17.70 9.35 6.28
C SER A 498 -19.11 9.86 5.99
N PHE A 499 -19.75 9.38 4.93
CA PHE A 499 -21.03 9.87 4.43
C PHE A 499 -22.22 9.04 4.93
N GLY A 500 -22.00 7.74 5.18
CA GLY A 500 -22.97 6.82 5.78
C GLY A 500 -22.81 6.68 7.29
N CYS A 501 -23.87 6.39 8.06
CA CYS A 501 -25.24 6.08 7.67
C CYS A 501 -26.18 7.23 8.00
N VAL A 502 -26.87 7.77 7.00
CA VAL A 502 -27.81 8.90 7.16
C VAL A 502 -29.27 8.51 6.94
N CYS A 503 -29.63 7.25 7.22
CA CYS A 503 -31.00 6.76 7.09
C CYS A 503 -31.94 7.43 8.10
N ALA A 504 -33.26 7.36 7.83
CA ALA A 504 -34.29 7.98 8.66
C ALA A 504 -34.24 7.54 10.14
N LYS A 505 -33.86 6.27 10.41
CA LYS A 505 -33.72 5.74 11.77
C LYS A 505 -32.55 6.39 12.52
N CYS A 506 -31.41 6.60 11.85
CA CYS A 506 -30.28 7.31 12.44
C CYS A 506 -30.59 8.78 12.70
N ARG A 507 -31.29 9.45 11.76
CA ARG A 507 -31.77 10.82 11.95
C ARG A 507 -32.62 10.95 13.20
N ALA A 508 -33.69 10.14 13.29
CA ALA A 508 -34.62 10.18 14.41
C ALA A 508 -33.91 9.94 15.75
N LEU A 509 -32.97 8.98 15.80
CA LEU A 509 -32.22 8.71 17.01
C LEU A 509 -31.28 9.86 17.39
N PHE A 510 -30.61 10.48 16.41
CA PHE A 510 -29.72 11.61 16.65
C PHE A 510 -30.46 12.86 17.10
N GLU A 511 -31.56 13.21 16.45
CA GLU A 511 -32.40 14.35 16.85
C GLU A 511 -32.99 14.12 18.26
N LYS A 512 -33.37 12.88 18.58
CA LYS A 512 -33.82 12.50 19.93
C LYS A 512 -32.72 12.64 20.98
N GLU A 513 -31.52 12.11 20.72
CA GLU A 513 -30.42 12.14 21.69
C GLU A 513 -29.84 13.54 21.90
N THR A 514 -29.89 14.39 20.87
CA THR A 514 -29.38 15.76 20.93
C THR A 514 -30.45 16.79 21.33
N GLY A 515 -31.73 16.40 21.30
CA GLY A 515 -32.86 17.29 21.57
C GLY A 515 -33.06 18.38 20.51
N LYS A 516 -32.40 18.27 19.35
CA LYS A 516 -32.40 19.29 18.29
C LYS A 516 -32.67 18.67 16.92
N PRO A 517 -33.71 19.11 16.20
CA PRO A 517 -33.91 18.69 14.82
C PRO A 517 -32.75 19.16 13.93
N VAL A 518 -32.52 18.46 12.83
CA VAL A 518 -31.58 18.87 11.78
C VAL A 518 -32.39 19.46 10.62
N ALA A 519 -32.15 20.74 10.30
CA ALA A 519 -32.92 21.44 9.27
C ALA A 519 -32.61 20.89 7.87
N ASN A 520 -31.33 20.85 7.48
CA ASN A 520 -30.88 20.38 6.19
C ASN A 520 -30.24 19.00 6.31
N TRP A 521 -31.07 17.97 6.44
CA TRP A 521 -30.60 16.58 6.46
C TRP A 521 -30.25 16.06 5.06
N PRO A 522 -29.12 15.36 4.84
CA PRO A 522 -28.03 15.11 5.78
C PRO A 522 -26.88 16.13 5.69
N GLY A 523 -27.01 17.19 4.86
CA GLY A 523 -25.95 18.17 4.61
C GLY A 523 -25.32 18.74 5.88
N ASP A 524 -26.15 19.14 6.84
CA ASP A 524 -25.70 19.74 8.11
C ASP A 524 -24.83 18.80 8.96
N VAL A 525 -25.00 17.47 8.83
CA VAL A 525 -24.27 16.47 9.63
C VAL A 525 -23.11 15.82 8.89
N VAL A 526 -23.12 15.84 7.56
CA VAL A 526 -22.04 15.27 6.74
C VAL A 526 -20.90 16.28 6.57
N ASP A 527 -21.23 17.50 6.14
CA ASP A 527 -20.24 18.55 5.83
C ASP A 527 -20.59 19.91 6.47
N GLY A 528 -21.71 20.02 7.19
CA GLY A 528 -22.16 21.26 7.81
C GLY A 528 -21.83 21.39 9.31
N GLU A 529 -22.51 22.32 9.96
CA GLU A 529 -22.21 22.78 11.33
C GLU A 529 -22.35 21.69 12.41
N ARG A 530 -23.14 20.63 12.17
CA ARG A 530 -23.39 19.54 13.13
C ARG A 530 -22.49 18.32 12.91
N LYS A 531 -21.49 18.41 12.03
CA LYS A 531 -20.56 17.31 11.73
C LYS A 531 -19.88 16.72 12.97
N THR A 532 -19.41 17.55 13.90
CA THR A 532 -18.74 17.07 15.11
C THR A 532 -19.70 16.29 16.04
N GLU A 533 -20.92 16.81 16.28
CA GLU A 533 -21.94 16.10 17.07
C GLU A 533 -22.29 14.75 16.43
N TRP A 534 -22.38 14.73 15.10
CA TRP A 534 -22.66 13.54 14.32
C TRP A 534 -21.54 12.51 14.39
N THR A 535 -20.28 12.94 14.30
CA THR A 535 -19.11 12.07 14.49
C THR A 535 -19.13 11.41 15.86
N GLU A 536 -19.42 12.17 16.92
CA GLU A 536 -19.53 11.62 18.27
C GLU A 536 -20.70 10.65 18.42
N PHE A 537 -21.86 10.95 17.82
CA PHE A 537 -22.98 10.02 17.75
C PHE A 537 -22.56 8.70 17.08
N ARG A 538 -21.90 8.76 15.92
CA ARG A 538 -21.41 7.58 15.18
C ARG A 538 -20.42 6.75 16.02
N CYS A 539 -19.43 7.40 16.61
CA CYS A 539 -18.46 6.74 17.49
C CYS A 539 -19.14 6.05 18.68
N ARG A 540 -20.14 6.68 19.30
CA ARG A 540 -20.92 6.08 20.40
C ARG A 540 -21.73 4.87 19.96
N ARG A 541 -22.33 4.87 18.77
CA ARG A 541 -23.08 3.71 18.26
C ARG A 541 -22.18 2.47 18.11
N ILE A 542 -21.02 2.62 17.47
CA ILE A 542 -20.07 1.51 17.30
C ILE A 542 -19.51 1.07 18.66
N SER A 543 -19.11 2.01 19.50
CA SER A 543 -18.55 1.73 20.84
C SER A 543 -19.53 0.96 21.73
N ALA A 544 -20.84 1.26 21.64
CA ALA A 544 -21.87 0.54 22.39
C ALA A 544 -21.98 -0.94 21.98
N ILE A 545 -21.78 -1.26 20.69
CA ILE A 545 -21.75 -2.65 20.21
C ILE A 545 -20.54 -3.37 20.80
N VAL A 546 -19.35 -2.77 20.68
CA VAL A 546 -18.11 -3.35 21.22
C VAL A 546 -18.23 -3.59 22.72
N GLN A 547 -18.70 -2.59 23.48
CA GLN A 547 -18.92 -2.71 24.92
C GLN A 547 -19.86 -3.86 25.27
N ARG A 548 -21.04 -3.91 24.63
CA ARG A 548 -22.07 -4.91 24.90
C ARG A 548 -21.54 -6.33 24.66
N VAL A 549 -21.01 -6.57 23.47
CA VAL A 549 -20.53 -7.90 23.07
C VAL A 549 -19.33 -8.31 23.92
N SER A 550 -18.39 -7.40 24.18
CA SER A 550 -17.22 -7.69 25.02
C SER A 550 -17.61 -8.03 26.45
N THR A 551 -18.57 -7.28 27.03
CA THR A 551 -19.09 -7.56 28.37
C THR A 551 -19.70 -8.96 28.47
N ARG A 552 -20.45 -9.38 27.45
CA ARG A 552 -21.04 -10.72 27.42
C ARG A 552 -20.01 -11.82 27.21
N ILE A 553 -19.05 -11.65 26.30
CA ILE A 553 -17.96 -12.63 26.09
C ILE A 553 -17.17 -12.80 27.38
N ARG A 554 -16.81 -11.70 28.07
CA ARG A 554 -16.09 -11.79 29.35
C ARG A 554 -16.89 -12.54 30.43
N LYS A 555 -18.22 -12.47 30.40
CA LYS A 555 -19.09 -13.20 31.33
C LYS A 555 -19.23 -14.68 30.96
N GLU A 556 -19.42 -14.98 29.68
CA GLU A 556 -19.81 -16.32 29.19
C GLU A 556 -18.58 -17.18 28.80
N ALA A 557 -17.48 -16.55 28.40
CA ALA A 557 -16.24 -17.19 27.95
C ALA A 557 -14.99 -16.41 28.45
N PRO A 558 -14.75 -16.33 29.77
CA PRO A 558 -13.75 -15.44 30.38
C PRO A 558 -12.29 -15.71 29.98
N LYS A 559 -12.00 -16.86 29.37
CA LYS A 559 -10.66 -17.23 28.88
C LYS A 559 -10.41 -16.81 27.43
N VAL A 560 -11.47 -16.50 26.68
CA VAL A 560 -11.39 -16.12 25.28
C VAL A 560 -10.98 -14.65 25.20
N ARG A 561 -9.87 -14.37 24.51
CA ARG A 561 -9.39 -13.00 24.30
C ARG A 561 -10.22 -12.25 23.27
N ILE A 562 -10.27 -10.94 23.39
CA ILE A 562 -11.03 -10.04 22.52
C ILE A 562 -10.06 -9.08 21.85
N SER A 563 -10.10 -8.99 20.53
CA SER A 563 -9.30 -8.02 19.77
C SER A 563 -10.09 -7.36 18.65
N ALA A 564 -9.50 -6.35 18.01
CA ALA A 564 -10.11 -5.69 16.86
C ALA A 564 -9.08 -5.34 15.78
N ALA A 565 -9.42 -5.60 14.53
CA ALA A 565 -8.77 -5.01 13.36
C ALA A 565 -9.32 -3.59 13.15
N VAL A 566 -8.44 -2.58 13.22
CA VAL A 566 -8.83 -1.17 13.24
C VAL A 566 -8.05 -0.34 12.23
N PHE A 567 -8.61 0.80 11.82
CA PHE A 567 -7.89 1.75 10.97
C PHE A 567 -6.66 2.32 11.68
N SER A 568 -5.55 2.43 10.95
CA SER A 568 -4.26 2.94 11.45
C SER A 568 -4.20 4.47 11.57
N ASN A 569 -5.05 5.21 10.87
CA ASN A 569 -5.03 6.67 10.89
C ASN A 569 -5.79 7.25 12.09
N TRP A 570 -5.24 7.08 13.29
CA TRP A 570 -5.78 7.70 14.49
C TRP A 570 -5.38 9.18 14.63
N PRO A 571 -6.30 10.10 14.99
CA PRO A 571 -7.71 9.89 15.33
C PRO A 571 -8.70 10.03 14.15
N GLN A 572 -8.23 10.22 12.91
CA GLN A 572 -9.05 10.48 11.72
C GLN A 572 -10.07 9.36 11.45
N CYS A 573 -9.76 8.11 11.84
CA CYS A 573 -10.69 6.98 11.75
C CYS A 573 -12.02 7.19 12.51
N ARG A 574 -12.07 8.08 13.52
CA ARG A 574 -13.30 8.45 14.22
C ARG A 574 -14.28 9.13 13.26
N GLU A 575 -13.82 10.12 12.53
CA GLU A 575 -14.63 10.86 11.55
C GLU A 575 -14.94 10.01 10.31
N GLN A 576 -13.93 9.28 9.82
CA GLN A 576 -14.07 8.51 8.59
C GLN A 576 -15.02 7.33 8.75
N VAL A 577 -14.90 6.56 9.84
CA VAL A 577 -15.59 5.27 9.95
C VAL A 577 -16.23 5.02 11.33
N GLY A 578 -16.17 5.98 12.25
CA GLY A 578 -16.76 5.85 13.58
C GLY A 578 -16.00 4.91 14.52
N GLN A 579 -14.73 4.59 14.24
CA GLN A 579 -13.91 3.75 15.10
C GLN A 579 -13.20 4.59 16.16
N ASP A 580 -13.66 4.48 17.41
CA ASP A 580 -13.00 5.05 18.59
C ASP A 580 -12.21 3.97 19.35
N TRP A 581 -11.27 3.34 18.66
CA TRP A 581 -10.61 2.14 19.17
C TRP A 581 -9.70 2.41 20.37
N VAL A 582 -9.19 3.63 20.52
CA VAL A 582 -8.45 4.04 21.72
C VAL A 582 -9.34 3.99 22.95
N ARG A 583 -10.60 4.44 22.84
CA ARG A 583 -11.56 4.29 23.93
C ARG A 583 -11.76 2.81 24.28
N TRP A 584 -11.92 1.93 23.29
CA TRP A 584 -12.13 0.50 23.54
C TRP A 584 -10.97 -0.13 24.30
N CYS A 585 -9.73 0.31 24.03
CA CYS A 585 -8.55 -0.10 24.79
C CYS A 585 -8.56 0.45 26.22
N LYS A 586 -8.85 1.74 26.41
CA LYS A 586 -8.90 2.41 27.73
C LYS A 586 -9.95 1.80 28.66
N GLU A 587 -11.10 1.44 28.10
CA GLU A 587 -12.23 0.88 28.85
C GLU A 587 -12.10 -0.65 29.09
N GLY A 588 -11.01 -1.27 28.61
CA GLY A 588 -10.77 -2.70 28.77
C GLY A 588 -11.74 -3.60 28.00
N TRP A 589 -12.34 -3.10 26.91
CA TRP A 589 -13.21 -3.92 26.06
C TRP A 589 -12.40 -4.82 25.12
N LEU A 590 -11.14 -4.49 24.88
CA LEU A 590 -10.20 -5.30 24.12
C LEU A 590 -9.05 -5.76 25.03
N ASP A 591 -8.51 -6.95 24.78
CA ASP A 591 -7.27 -7.45 25.40
C ASP A 591 -6.03 -7.05 24.60
N PHE A 592 -6.19 -6.83 23.28
CA PHE A 592 -5.18 -6.25 22.40
C PHE A 592 -5.83 -5.63 21.16
N VAL A 593 -5.12 -4.73 20.48
CA VAL A 593 -5.60 -4.06 19.26
C VAL A 593 -4.66 -4.33 18.08
N CYS A 594 -5.24 -4.44 16.88
CA CYS A 594 -4.50 -4.68 15.64
C CYS A 594 -4.75 -3.57 14.62
N PRO A 595 -4.04 -2.43 14.69
CA PRO A 595 -4.10 -1.41 13.64
C PRO A 595 -3.63 -1.97 12.29
N MET A 596 -4.41 -1.71 11.24
CA MET A 596 -4.10 -2.12 9.86
C MET A 596 -3.09 -1.15 9.25
N THR A 597 -1.83 -1.24 9.69
CA THR A 597 -0.69 -0.39 9.28
C THR A 597 -0.16 -0.78 7.91
N TYR A 598 -1.07 -0.91 6.94
CA TYR A 598 -0.79 -1.42 5.61
C TYR A 598 -0.18 -0.32 4.75
N THR A 599 1.15 -0.28 4.77
CA THR A 599 1.98 0.54 3.90
C THR A 599 3.22 -0.25 3.51
N LEU A 600 3.78 0.04 2.33
CA LEU A 600 5.08 -0.49 1.93
C LEU A 600 6.23 0.43 2.39
N ASP A 601 5.93 1.62 2.93
CA ASP A 601 6.92 2.55 3.45
C ASP A 601 7.25 2.25 4.91
N ALA A 602 8.51 1.90 5.17
CA ALA A 602 9.03 1.69 6.51
C ALA A 602 8.95 2.95 7.40
N ARG A 603 9.14 4.16 6.86
CA ARG A 603 9.06 5.42 7.64
C ARG A 603 7.62 5.68 8.08
N GLN A 604 6.68 5.66 7.14
CA GLN A 604 5.27 5.82 7.44
C GLN A 604 4.78 4.74 8.42
N PHE A 605 5.22 3.49 8.24
CA PHE A 605 4.92 2.41 9.17
C PHE A 605 5.40 2.75 10.60
N ALA A 606 6.64 3.24 10.74
CA ALA A 606 7.20 3.62 12.04
C ALA A 606 6.46 4.80 12.68
N GLU A 607 6.09 5.82 11.89
CA GLU A 607 5.33 6.98 12.36
C GLU A 607 3.93 6.60 12.85
N LEU A 608 3.23 5.74 12.09
CA LEU A 608 1.92 5.22 12.49
C LEU A 608 2.05 4.35 13.76
N ALA A 609 3.02 3.43 13.81
CA ALA A 609 3.25 2.60 14.99
C ALA A 609 3.58 3.43 16.24
N ALA A 610 4.40 4.47 16.11
CA ALA A 610 4.67 5.42 17.19
C ALA A 610 3.38 6.13 17.65
N ALA A 611 2.57 6.61 16.71
CA ALA A 611 1.29 7.26 17.00
C ALA A 611 0.31 6.30 17.72
N HIS A 612 0.22 5.03 17.30
CA HIS A 612 -0.59 4.03 17.97
C HIS A 612 -0.13 3.81 19.41
N ARG A 613 1.18 3.68 19.63
CA ARG A 613 1.75 3.46 20.96
C ARG A 613 1.43 4.60 21.92
N ILE A 614 1.50 5.84 21.45
CA ILE A 614 1.14 7.06 22.20
C ILE A 614 -0.35 7.10 22.53
N ALA A 615 -1.20 6.60 21.64
CA ALA A 615 -2.65 6.74 21.74
C ALA A 615 -3.29 5.85 22.81
N VAL A 616 -2.77 4.63 23.01
CA VAL A 616 -3.32 3.63 23.95
C VAL A 616 -2.68 3.72 25.35
N PRO A 617 -3.28 3.11 26.39
CA PRO A 617 -2.65 3.03 27.71
C PRO A 617 -1.24 2.40 27.65
N GLN A 618 -0.35 2.85 28.54
CA GLN A 618 0.98 2.26 28.69
C GLN A 618 0.87 0.76 28.97
N GLY A 619 1.66 -0.05 28.25
CA GLY A 619 1.65 -1.51 28.37
C GLY A 619 0.46 -2.21 27.70
N PHE A 620 -0.54 -1.48 27.17
CA PHE A 620 -1.63 -2.12 26.42
C PHE A 620 -1.07 -2.83 25.17
N PRO A 621 -1.38 -4.11 24.91
CA PRO A 621 -0.77 -4.83 23.79
C PRO A 621 -1.28 -4.34 22.43
N ILE A 622 -0.34 -4.05 21.53
CA ILE A 622 -0.59 -3.70 20.12
C ILE A 622 0.07 -4.77 19.27
N LEU A 623 -0.66 -5.34 18.30
CA LEU A 623 -0.08 -6.13 17.22
C LEU A 623 -0.15 -5.33 15.93
N GLU A 624 0.98 -4.84 15.44
CA GLU A 624 0.98 -4.00 14.23
C GLU A 624 0.63 -4.84 12.99
N GLY A 625 -0.38 -4.39 12.25
CA GLY A 625 -0.81 -5.02 11.01
C GLY A 625 0.15 -4.71 9.87
N VAL A 626 0.90 -5.71 9.42
CA VAL A 626 1.87 -5.61 8.33
C VAL A 626 1.20 -6.01 7.02
N GLY A 627 1.09 -5.08 6.07
CA GLY A 627 0.43 -5.29 4.78
C GLY A 627 1.25 -6.11 3.78
N ILE A 628 1.56 -7.37 4.09
CA ILE A 628 2.31 -8.28 3.19
C ILE A 628 1.66 -8.40 1.81
N MET A 629 0.32 -8.41 1.75
CA MET A 629 -0.48 -8.36 0.53
C MET A 629 -1.81 -7.67 0.82
N SER A 630 -1.91 -6.39 0.47
CA SER A 630 -3.03 -5.52 0.79
C SER A 630 -3.43 -4.64 -0.39
N LEU A 631 -4.40 -3.73 -0.18
CA LEU A 631 -4.74 -2.71 -1.18
C LEU A 631 -3.60 -1.72 -1.43
N ALA A 632 -2.67 -1.57 -0.48
CA ALA A 632 -1.47 -0.74 -0.64
C ALA A 632 -0.36 -1.42 -1.45
N GLY A 633 -0.58 -2.66 -1.90
CA GLY A 633 0.36 -3.44 -2.71
C GLY A 633 0.77 -4.76 -2.07
N ALA A 634 1.68 -5.47 -2.75
CA ALA A 634 2.25 -6.72 -2.29
C ALA A 634 3.73 -6.54 -1.96
N MET A 635 4.11 -6.85 -0.73
CA MET A 635 5.50 -6.85 -0.27
C MET A 635 6.26 -7.98 -0.97
N LYS A 636 7.41 -7.67 -1.57
CA LYS A 636 8.14 -8.63 -2.43
C LYS A 636 9.40 -9.21 -1.79
N GLN A 637 9.94 -8.55 -0.77
CA GLN A 637 11.25 -8.87 -0.22
C GLN A 637 11.15 -9.20 1.27
N PRO A 638 11.78 -10.31 1.74
CA PRO A 638 11.88 -10.65 3.17
C PRO A 638 12.44 -9.49 4.01
N ASP A 639 13.44 -8.77 3.51
CA ASP A 639 14.06 -7.66 4.25
C ASP A 639 13.05 -6.55 4.56
N ALA A 640 12.10 -6.28 3.66
CA ALA A 640 11.04 -5.30 3.90
C ALA A 640 10.11 -5.73 5.06
N LEU A 641 9.83 -7.03 5.16
CA LEU A 641 9.08 -7.61 6.28
C LEU A 641 9.89 -7.50 7.58
N ALA A 642 11.17 -7.87 7.55
CA ALA A 642 12.05 -7.79 8.70
C ALA A 642 12.16 -6.35 9.24
N ILE A 643 12.26 -5.36 8.33
CA ILE A 643 12.28 -3.93 8.68
C ILE A 643 11.00 -3.52 9.42
N GLN A 644 9.81 -3.86 8.89
CA GLN A 644 8.55 -3.48 9.55
C GLN A 644 8.35 -4.21 10.89
N ILE A 645 8.77 -5.46 11.00
CA ILE A 645 8.77 -6.19 12.28
C ILE A 645 9.72 -5.49 13.28
N ALA A 646 10.93 -5.13 12.87
CA ALA A 646 11.88 -4.42 13.71
C ALA A 646 11.34 -3.06 14.17
N LEU A 647 10.67 -2.32 13.29
CA LEU A 647 10.04 -1.05 13.60
C LEU A 647 8.83 -1.20 14.52
N ALA A 648 8.02 -2.25 14.36
CA ALA A 648 6.92 -2.54 15.27
C ALA A 648 7.46 -2.78 16.69
N ARG A 649 8.50 -3.63 16.82
CA ARG A 649 9.17 -3.89 18.10
C ARG A 649 9.77 -2.63 18.71
N LYS A 650 10.47 -1.82 17.91
CA LYS A 650 11.08 -0.55 18.35
C LYS A 650 10.04 0.46 18.87
N ASN A 651 8.83 0.44 18.32
CA ASN A 651 7.72 1.27 18.78
C ASN A 651 6.87 0.62 19.89
N GLY A 652 7.35 -0.47 20.49
CA GLY A 652 6.71 -1.09 21.65
C GLY A 652 5.45 -1.91 21.33
N ALA A 653 5.36 -2.43 20.11
CA ALA A 653 4.36 -3.44 19.77
C ALA A 653 4.69 -4.77 20.47
N SER A 654 3.66 -5.51 20.90
CA SER A 654 3.79 -6.84 21.51
C SER A 654 3.93 -7.96 20.47
N GLY A 655 3.96 -7.59 19.19
CA GLY A 655 4.05 -8.48 18.05
C GLY A 655 3.51 -7.82 16.80
N PHE A 656 3.23 -8.64 15.79
CA PHE A 656 2.78 -8.19 14.49
C PHE A 656 1.79 -9.20 13.89
N ILE A 657 1.05 -8.78 12.88
CA ILE A 657 0.15 -9.66 12.14
C ILE A 657 0.17 -9.35 10.65
N GLY A 658 0.54 -10.34 9.82
CA GLY A 658 0.64 -10.19 8.37
C GLY A 658 -0.73 -10.25 7.66
N PHE A 659 -1.07 -9.22 6.88
CA PHE A 659 -2.27 -9.18 6.02
C PHE A 659 -1.94 -9.18 4.52
N CYS A 660 -2.51 -10.04 3.69
CA CYS A 660 -3.21 -11.27 4.04
C CYS A 660 -2.40 -12.49 3.62
N TYR A 661 -2.56 -13.56 4.41
CA TYR A 661 -1.88 -14.82 4.16
C TYR A 661 -2.27 -15.37 2.79
N THR A 662 -1.23 -15.65 2.00
CA THR A 662 -1.30 -16.55 0.84
C THR A 662 -0.15 -17.54 0.89
N PRO A 663 -0.37 -18.85 0.64
CA PRO A 663 0.64 -19.86 0.91
C PRO A 663 2.02 -19.57 0.29
N LYS A 664 2.09 -19.47 -1.04
CA LYS A 664 3.37 -19.29 -1.76
C LYS A 664 4.08 -17.99 -1.40
N HIS A 665 3.33 -16.89 -1.34
CA HIS A 665 3.90 -15.57 -1.10
C HIS A 665 4.31 -15.38 0.36
N THR A 666 3.50 -15.82 1.32
CA THR A 666 3.87 -15.81 2.76
C THR A 666 5.12 -16.65 3.01
N ILE A 667 5.21 -17.86 2.44
CA ILE A 667 6.41 -18.71 2.57
C ILE A 667 7.63 -18.00 2.00
N SER A 668 7.50 -17.31 0.85
CA SER A 668 8.62 -16.58 0.24
C SER A 668 9.14 -15.41 1.09
N LEU A 669 8.26 -14.77 1.88
CA LEU A 669 8.62 -13.66 2.77
C LEU A 669 9.16 -14.14 4.12
N PHE A 670 8.45 -15.05 4.79
CA PHE A 670 8.78 -15.50 6.14
C PHE A 670 9.85 -16.59 6.17
N GLY A 671 9.92 -17.43 5.13
CA GLY A 671 10.84 -18.57 5.08
C GLY A 671 12.31 -18.17 5.29
N PRO A 672 12.82 -17.15 4.57
CA PRO A 672 14.18 -16.63 4.78
C PRO A 672 14.42 -16.03 6.17
N LEU A 673 13.37 -15.60 6.87
CA LEU A 673 13.43 -14.98 8.20
C LEU A 673 13.18 -15.96 9.34
N LYS A 674 12.85 -17.22 9.06
CA LYS A 674 12.34 -18.18 10.07
C LYS A 674 13.24 -18.29 11.30
N ASP A 675 14.56 -18.25 11.13
CA ASP A 675 15.51 -18.41 12.23
C ASP A 675 15.71 -17.06 12.97
N TRP A 676 15.64 -15.94 12.25
CA TRP A 676 15.61 -14.59 12.85
C TRP A 676 14.33 -14.34 13.67
N LEU A 677 13.22 -15.00 13.31
CA LEU A 677 11.94 -14.89 14.01
C LEU A 677 11.83 -15.78 15.24
N LYS A 678 12.63 -16.84 15.36
CA LYS A 678 12.55 -17.78 16.50
C LYS A 678 13.09 -17.14 17.77
N GLU A 679 12.41 -17.40 18.88
CA GLU A 679 13.03 -17.32 20.18
C GLU A 679 14.09 -18.44 20.22
N GLU A 680 15.36 -18.12 20.47
CA GLU A 680 16.34 -19.17 20.82
C GLU A 680 15.90 -19.78 22.16
N GLU A 681 15.64 -21.09 22.15
CA GLU A 681 15.26 -21.91 23.33
C GLU A 681 16.26 -21.79 24.50
#